data_AF-A0A845UR11-F1
#
_entry.id   AF-A0A845UR11-F1
#
_cell.length_a   1.000
_cell.length_b   1.000
_cell.length_c   1.000
_cell.angle_alpha   90.00
_cell.angle_beta   90.00
_cell.angle_gamma   90.00
#
_symmetry.space_group_name_H-M   'P 1'
#
loop_
_entity.id
_entity.type
_entity.pdbx_description
1 polymer ?
#
loop_
_entity_poly.entity_id
_entity_poly.type
_entity_poly.pdbx_seq_one_letter_code
_entity_poly.pdbx_strand_id
1 'polypeptide(L)'
;MAAAIRQAVAIRGLALLVCDPNRVGCGSLPEVIFKWNLAVPDVSQTQPAAPADGRSDTSDERVRKQLYKMVASRALSCSPNRLRLFEYIVEETLAGRPDRLRGDVIAFEVFERGDDFDPQADPVVRIESRRLRKEIESYYSGAGHQDSVVISVPKGAYLAEFSFKERRQSEPSAGTDAAVSPREARPKVGLLWIAVIAALVLGAAAIPTIMGLRLSDLSWNGAERQAVGPPGLAIAPFQVRGSSREDLYFAQGISDQLLNDLQPFETVRVFALPADRGSPTESDLATLRAGHQIDYVLTGSYRSAEDGGPGRLIAQLIHTDGRVVWSRSDNVARTAADFFAVQDHIASGIASELAQTYGVLWGQLRRVILDRPLPNEGTFACLLLSHAYRRSLSVDLRNEALDCLRTAVQREPDNAEGWAMLALVTRDQAVMQTDTAVRRPDLLEEALQAAQRAVHLDPQSILALQAQSSLLHTMGEFDAAEATMRSALALNPNDPESLHQLGWRLAVRGALKEGTEYIRQAILRSIDPPGRYHNLLAVEALMDHRYDDMLGPATISANAHSVVGLALLAIANNRAADGSPVIVSEAIEALKQTGTPMAKTPLTYLQSHGVNQKIAGTIVSEMIEAGWSPDESASAP
;
A
#
# COMPACT_ATOMS: atom_id res chain seq x y z
N MET A 1 59.07 37.20 -21.40
CA MET A 1 60.20 36.26 -21.17
C MET A 1 59.64 35.13 -20.30
N ALA A 2 59.49 33.89 -20.78
CA ALA A 2 60.50 32.94 -21.24
C ALA A 2 61.26 32.28 -20.07
N ALA A 3 61.60 30.98 -20.06
CA ALA A 3 61.14 29.79 -20.83
C ALA A 3 61.86 28.56 -20.23
N ALA A 4 61.35 27.33 -20.47
CA ALA A 4 61.97 26.06 -20.04
C ALA A 4 62.01 25.89 -18.48
N ILE A 5 62.26 24.71 -17.88
CA ILE A 5 62.87 23.44 -18.36
C ILE A 5 61.93 22.22 -18.16
N ARG A 6 62.08 21.22 -19.05
CA ARG A 6 61.33 19.94 -19.09
C ARG A 6 62.09 18.81 -18.37
N GLN A 7 61.43 17.65 -18.24
CA GLN A 7 62.00 16.29 -18.07
C GLN A 7 62.61 15.90 -16.69
N ALA A 8 62.79 14.62 -16.33
CA ALA A 8 61.98 13.39 -16.56
C ALA A 8 62.68 12.14 -15.92
N VAL A 9 61.94 11.29 -15.20
CA VAL A 9 62.26 9.88 -14.85
C VAL A 9 60.88 9.18 -14.70
N ALA A 10 60.47 8.18 -15.49
CA ALA A 10 60.85 6.73 -15.47
C ALA A 10 60.56 6.06 -14.10
N ILE A 11 60.08 4.81 -13.99
CA ILE A 11 60.49 3.55 -14.65
C ILE A 11 59.27 2.64 -15.00
N ARG A 12 59.46 1.61 -15.85
CA ARG A 12 58.45 0.64 -16.33
C ARG A 12 59.08 -0.75 -16.55
N GLY A 13 58.33 -1.85 -16.34
CA GLY A 13 58.70 -3.24 -16.67
C GLY A 13 58.58 -4.22 -15.49
N LEU A 14 58.54 -5.55 -15.63
CA LEU A 14 58.56 -6.54 -16.75
C LEU A 14 58.11 -7.92 -16.12
N ALA A 15 57.67 -9.00 -16.78
CA ALA A 15 57.14 -9.34 -18.12
C ALA A 15 56.53 -10.79 -18.11
N LEU A 16 55.93 -11.22 -19.24
CA LEU A 16 55.93 -12.53 -19.96
C LEU A 16 56.33 -13.85 -19.23
N LEU A 17 55.96 -15.08 -19.64
CA LEU A 17 55.41 -15.65 -20.90
C LEU A 17 54.01 -16.32 -20.64
N VAL A 18 53.37 -17.25 -21.39
CA VAL A 18 53.71 -18.19 -22.51
C VAL A 18 52.46 -18.42 -23.42
N CYS A 19 52.61 -19.15 -24.53
CA CYS A 19 51.51 -19.58 -25.42
C CYS A 19 51.59 -21.09 -25.74
N ASP A 20 50.44 -21.72 -26.03
CA ASP A 20 50.33 -23.05 -26.67
C ASP A 20 49.65 -22.89 -28.06
N PRO A 21 50.27 -23.34 -29.17
CA PRO A 21 49.77 -23.13 -30.52
C PRO A 21 48.93 -24.29 -31.11
N ASN A 22 48.49 -25.30 -30.33
CA ASN A 22 47.88 -26.52 -30.90
C ASN A 22 46.45 -26.87 -30.41
N ARG A 23 45.42 -26.17 -30.93
CA ARG A 23 44.13 -26.80 -31.30
C ARG A 23 43.31 -25.94 -32.28
N VAL A 24 42.70 -26.62 -33.25
CA VAL A 24 41.87 -26.03 -34.32
C VAL A 24 40.39 -26.15 -33.94
N GLY A 25 39.60 -25.11 -34.22
CA GLY A 25 38.14 -25.11 -34.01
C GLY A 25 37.52 -23.73 -34.27
N CYS A 26 37.32 -23.36 -35.54
CA CYS A 26 36.77 -22.06 -35.92
C CYS A 26 35.22 -22.11 -36.01
N GLY A 27 34.55 -21.05 -35.54
CA GLY A 27 33.09 -20.93 -35.49
C GLY A 27 32.65 -19.46 -35.53
N SER A 28 32.73 -18.88 -36.73
CA SER A 28 32.37 -17.51 -37.13
C SER A 28 31.43 -16.68 -36.22
N LEU A 29 31.90 -15.51 -35.80
CA LEU A 29 31.09 -14.33 -35.46
C LEU A 29 31.36 -13.21 -36.49
N PRO A 30 30.35 -12.53 -37.05
CA PRO A 30 30.54 -11.33 -37.87
C PRO A 30 30.92 -10.09 -37.04
N GLU A 31 31.75 -9.22 -37.59
CA GLU A 31 32.12 -7.94 -36.98
C GLU A 31 31.04 -6.87 -37.18
N VAL A 32 30.73 -6.09 -36.13
CA VAL A 32 30.52 -4.63 -36.29
C VAL A 32 31.18 -3.90 -35.12
N ILE A 33 32.28 -3.20 -35.39
CA ILE A 33 32.86 -2.19 -34.50
C ILE A 33 32.34 -0.83 -34.96
N PHE A 34 31.88 0.04 -34.05
CA PHE A 34 32.34 1.45 -34.00
C PHE A 34 31.87 2.23 -32.74
N LYS A 35 32.86 2.73 -32.00
CA LYS A 35 32.88 3.88 -31.05
C LYS A 35 31.55 4.49 -30.56
N TRP A 36 31.46 4.63 -29.23
CA TRP A 36 31.39 5.97 -28.60
C TRP A 36 32.34 6.02 -27.39
N ASN A 37 33.19 7.05 -27.32
CA ASN A 37 34.06 7.31 -26.16
C ASN A 37 33.37 8.30 -25.23
N LEU A 38 33.33 8.00 -23.92
CA LEU A 38 32.94 8.96 -22.88
C LEU A 38 34.07 9.99 -22.67
N ALA A 39 34.02 11.08 -23.44
CA ALA A 39 34.83 12.26 -23.21
C ALA A 39 34.07 13.24 -22.31
N VAL A 40 34.49 13.39 -21.06
CA VAL A 40 34.00 14.45 -20.17
C VAL A 40 34.62 15.79 -20.61
N PRO A 41 33.84 16.83 -20.95
CA PRO A 41 34.41 18.13 -21.28
C PRO A 41 34.95 18.84 -20.03
N ASP A 42 36.18 19.35 -20.11
CA ASP A 42 36.71 20.31 -19.14
C ASP A 42 35.93 21.63 -19.26
N VAL A 43 35.31 22.07 -18.17
CA VAL A 43 34.51 23.31 -18.15
C VAL A 43 35.44 24.50 -17.84
N SER A 44 36.42 24.71 -18.71
CA SER A 44 37.24 25.92 -18.70
C SER A 44 37.59 26.39 -20.13
N GLN A 45 37.22 27.65 -20.41
CA GLN A 45 37.57 28.43 -21.62
C GLN A 45 37.06 27.92 -22.98
N THR A 46 35.85 28.33 -23.37
CA THR A 46 35.58 28.79 -24.75
C THR A 46 34.32 29.65 -24.82
N GLN A 47 34.39 30.82 -25.46
CA GLN A 47 33.20 31.57 -25.88
C GLN A 47 32.77 31.10 -27.27
N PRO A 48 31.49 30.78 -27.52
CA PRO A 48 30.99 30.55 -28.87
C PRO A 48 30.88 31.88 -29.63
N ALA A 49 31.42 31.93 -30.86
CA ALA A 49 31.06 32.96 -31.82
C ALA A 49 29.66 32.66 -32.40
N ALA A 50 28.90 33.69 -32.76
CA ALA A 50 27.54 33.54 -33.29
C ALA A 50 27.52 33.21 -34.79
N PRO A 51 26.75 32.20 -35.22
CA PRO A 51 26.23 32.08 -36.58
C PRO A 51 24.82 32.71 -36.71
N ALA A 52 24.37 32.93 -37.94
CA ALA A 52 23.11 33.60 -38.26
C ALA A 52 21.96 32.63 -38.63
N ASP A 53 20.80 33.22 -38.94
CA ASP A 53 19.68 32.67 -39.72
C ASP A 53 18.88 31.50 -39.15
N GLY A 54 17.99 31.84 -38.22
CA GLY A 54 16.56 31.97 -38.59
C GLY A 54 15.76 30.69 -38.90
N ARG A 55 16.30 29.49 -38.68
CA ARG A 55 15.53 28.25 -38.74
C ARG A 55 14.71 28.06 -37.47
N SER A 56 13.41 27.84 -37.62
CA SER A 56 12.57 27.24 -36.58
C SER A 56 12.95 25.77 -36.40
N ASP A 57 13.28 25.35 -35.18
CA ASP A 57 13.47 23.92 -34.85
C ASP A 57 12.31 23.07 -35.37
N THR A 58 12.61 21.93 -35.99
CA THR A 58 11.57 20.96 -36.39
C THR A 58 10.92 20.33 -35.16
N SER A 59 9.72 19.76 -35.32
CA SER A 59 9.02 18.99 -34.26
C SER A 59 9.95 18.00 -33.56
N ASP A 60 10.68 17.24 -34.36
CA ASP A 60 11.51 16.11 -33.96
C ASP A 60 12.80 16.60 -33.28
N GLU A 61 13.34 17.72 -33.75
CA GLU A 61 14.49 18.38 -33.12
C GLU A 61 14.12 18.95 -31.75
N ARG A 62 12.91 19.50 -31.59
CA ARG A 62 12.38 19.93 -30.29
C ARG A 62 12.18 18.75 -29.33
N VAL A 63 11.69 17.60 -29.82
CA VAL A 63 11.58 16.36 -29.03
C VAL A 63 12.96 15.85 -28.61
N ARG A 64 13.96 15.81 -29.52
CA ARG A 64 15.33 15.40 -29.17
C ARG A 64 15.98 16.35 -28.17
N LYS A 65 15.82 17.66 -28.32
CA LYS A 65 16.29 18.66 -27.33
C LYS A 65 15.65 18.45 -25.96
N GLN A 66 14.37 18.04 -25.91
CA GLN A 66 13.69 17.68 -24.66
C GLN A 66 14.20 16.36 -24.08
N LEU A 67 14.40 15.31 -24.89
CA LEU A 67 14.98 14.03 -24.47
C LEU A 67 16.35 14.24 -23.82
N TYR A 68 17.27 14.94 -24.50
CA TYR A 68 18.60 15.23 -23.94
C TYR A 68 18.53 16.07 -22.66
N LYS A 69 17.59 17.02 -22.55
CA LYS A 69 17.35 17.76 -21.30
C LYS A 69 16.91 16.83 -20.16
N MET A 70 16.01 15.88 -20.43
CA MET A 70 15.54 14.92 -19.44
C MET A 70 16.66 13.97 -19.00
N VAL A 71 17.39 13.37 -19.95
CA VAL A 71 18.50 12.44 -19.68
C VAL A 71 19.65 13.12 -18.92
N ALA A 72 19.96 14.39 -19.21
CA ALA A 72 20.97 15.15 -18.49
C ALA A 72 20.51 15.71 -17.13
N SER A 73 19.22 15.55 -16.76
CA SER A 73 18.67 16.12 -15.54
C SER A 73 18.86 15.19 -14.33
N ARG A 74 19.39 15.74 -13.24
CA ARG A 74 19.45 15.05 -11.92
C ARG A 74 18.06 14.72 -11.33
N ALA A 75 16.98 15.21 -11.94
CA ALA A 75 15.60 14.89 -11.54
C ALA A 75 15.03 13.63 -12.21
N LEU A 76 15.75 13.00 -13.16
CA LEU A 76 15.34 11.77 -13.81
C LEU A 76 16.17 10.59 -13.26
N SER A 77 15.65 9.86 -12.27
CA SER A 77 16.41 8.86 -11.49
C SER A 77 16.43 7.48 -12.17
N CYS A 78 16.79 7.45 -13.46
CA CYS A 78 16.85 6.24 -14.26
C CYS A 78 18.15 5.45 -14.09
N SER A 79 18.05 4.12 -14.16
CA SER A 79 19.22 3.24 -14.35
C SER A 79 19.76 3.35 -15.79
N PRO A 80 21.01 2.94 -16.08
CA PRO A 80 21.56 3.00 -17.44
C PRO A 80 20.70 2.27 -18.48
N ASN A 81 20.15 1.10 -18.15
CA ASN A 81 19.29 0.35 -19.07
C ASN A 81 17.92 1.03 -19.28
N ARG A 82 17.42 1.78 -18.28
CA ARG A 82 16.19 2.57 -18.39
C ARG A 82 16.39 3.84 -19.22
N LEU A 83 17.58 4.45 -19.17
CA LEU A 83 17.96 5.54 -20.07
C LEU A 83 18.05 5.04 -21.52
N ARG A 84 18.75 3.92 -21.78
CA ARG A 84 18.76 3.25 -23.10
C ARG A 84 17.35 2.97 -23.61
N LEU A 85 16.46 2.43 -22.75
CA LEU A 85 15.07 2.18 -23.09
C LEU A 85 14.31 3.46 -23.47
N PHE A 86 14.53 4.56 -22.77
CA PHE A 86 13.87 5.83 -23.05
C PHE A 86 14.34 6.44 -24.37
N GLU A 87 15.65 6.47 -24.60
CA GLU A 87 16.26 6.94 -25.84
C GLU A 87 15.80 6.10 -27.04
N TYR A 88 15.81 4.76 -26.91
CA TYR A 88 15.32 3.83 -27.92
C TYR A 88 13.84 4.05 -28.25
N ILE A 89 12.97 4.15 -27.24
CA ILE A 89 11.54 4.38 -27.42
C ILE A 89 11.28 5.70 -28.18
N VAL A 90 11.98 6.78 -27.83
CA VAL A 90 11.77 8.09 -28.45
C VAL A 90 12.34 8.13 -29.87
N GLU A 91 13.54 7.60 -30.12
CA GLU A 91 14.15 7.61 -31.46
C GLU A 91 13.45 6.68 -32.46
N GLU A 92 13.02 5.47 -32.06
CA GLU A 92 12.25 4.59 -32.94
C GLU A 92 10.82 5.12 -33.19
N THR A 93 10.23 5.84 -32.24
CA THR A 93 8.97 6.59 -32.45
C THR A 93 9.18 7.71 -33.48
N LEU A 94 10.21 8.55 -33.31
CA LEU A 94 10.53 9.64 -34.24
C LEU A 94 10.94 9.13 -35.62
N ALA A 95 11.54 7.93 -35.71
CA ALA A 95 11.88 7.28 -36.97
C ALA A 95 10.70 6.56 -37.63
N GLY A 96 9.52 6.54 -37.01
CA GLY A 96 8.31 5.93 -37.57
C GLY A 96 8.36 4.40 -37.68
N ARG A 97 9.04 3.70 -36.76
CA ARG A 97 9.25 2.24 -36.79
C ARG A 97 8.55 1.50 -35.64
N PRO A 98 7.21 1.48 -35.59
CA PRO A 98 6.45 0.85 -34.49
C PRO A 98 6.72 -0.66 -34.37
N ASP A 99 7.10 -1.35 -35.46
CA ASP A 99 7.42 -2.79 -35.44
C ASP A 99 8.64 -3.15 -34.60
N ARG A 100 9.52 -2.18 -34.27
CA ARG A 100 10.65 -2.36 -33.34
C ARG A 100 10.31 -2.01 -31.89
N LEU A 101 9.13 -1.45 -31.65
CA LEU A 101 8.59 -1.10 -30.34
C LEU A 101 7.68 -2.20 -29.79
N ARG A 102 8.12 -3.45 -29.95
CA ARG A 102 7.51 -4.65 -29.35
C ARG A 102 8.34 -5.16 -28.18
N GLY A 103 7.68 -5.86 -27.25
CA GLY A 103 8.33 -6.33 -26.02
C GLY A 103 9.45 -7.36 -26.22
N ASP A 104 9.38 -8.14 -27.30
CA ASP A 104 10.43 -9.08 -27.73
C ASP A 104 11.63 -8.35 -28.34
N VAL A 105 11.39 -7.46 -29.30
CA VAL A 105 12.45 -6.69 -29.98
C VAL A 105 13.22 -5.80 -28.99
N ILE A 106 12.51 -5.15 -28.06
CA ILE A 106 13.13 -4.34 -27.00
C ILE A 106 13.97 -5.20 -26.04
N ALA A 107 13.58 -6.45 -25.75
CA ALA A 107 14.36 -7.34 -24.89
C ALA A 107 15.73 -7.67 -25.51
N PHE A 108 15.76 -7.94 -26.81
CA PHE A 108 16.99 -8.15 -27.56
C PHE A 108 17.81 -6.86 -27.69
N GLU A 109 17.23 -5.79 -28.26
CA GLU A 109 17.96 -4.58 -28.66
C GLU A 109 18.37 -3.65 -27.50
N VAL A 110 17.66 -3.67 -26.36
CA VAL A 110 17.92 -2.78 -25.22
C VAL A 110 18.46 -3.52 -24.00
N PHE A 111 18.01 -4.76 -23.77
CA PHE A 111 18.33 -5.56 -22.58
C PHE A 111 19.25 -6.75 -22.84
N GLU A 112 19.78 -6.88 -24.07
CA GLU A 112 20.79 -7.88 -24.44
C GLU A 112 20.33 -9.33 -24.14
N ARG A 113 19.02 -9.61 -24.31
CA ARG A 113 18.43 -10.95 -24.21
C ARG A 113 18.57 -11.72 -25.53
N GLY A 114 18.62 -13.05 -25.43
CA GLY A 114 18.66 -13.95 -26.60
C GLY A 114 17.32 -14.08 -27.33
N ASP A 115 17.35 -14.70 -28.52
CA ASP A 115 16.19 -14.92 -29.39
C ASP A 115 15.11 -15.82 -28.73
N ASP A 116 15.48 -16.58 -27.71
CA ASP A 116 14.67 -17.49 -26.90
C ASP A 116 13.97 -16.81 -25.69
N PHE A 117 13.86 -15.46 -25.70
CA PHE A 117 13.15 -14.66 -24.71
C PHE A 117 11.62 -14.84 -24.74
N ASP A 118 11.03 -15.31 -23.62
CA ASP A 118 9.58 -15.30 -23.39
C ASP A 118 9.15 -14.06 -22.55
N PRO A 119 8.35 -13.12 -23.10
CA PRO A 119 7.83 -11.96 -22.36
C PRO A 119 6.88 -12.29 -21.19
N GLN A 120 6.41 -13.53 -21.05
CA GLN A 120 5.63 -13.99 -19.89
C GLN A 120 6.52 -14.51 -18.75
N ALA A 121 7.61 -15.22 -19.08
CA ALA A 121 8.58 -15.72 -18.10
C ALA A 121 9.56 -14.64 -17.60
N ASP A 122 10.05 -13.75 -18.48
CA ASP A 122 10.89 -12.61 -18.09
C ASP A 122 10.15 -11.27 -18.33
N PRO A 123 9.58 -10.67 -17.27
CA PRO A 123 8.86 -9.41 -17.37
C PRO A 123 9.76 -8.16 -17.47
N VAL A 124 11.10 -8.26 -17.64
CA VAL A 124 12.05 -7.12 -17.60
C VAL A 124 11.58 -5.89 -18.40
N VAL A 125 11.18 -6.08 -19.66
CA VAL A 125 10.74 -4.97 -20.54
C VAL A 125 9.44 -4.33 -20.03
N ARG A 126 8.52 -5.13 -19.47
CA ARG A 126 7.27 -4.64 -18.87
C ARG A 126 7.56 -3.86 -17.57
N ILE A 127 8.48 -4.35 -16.73
CA ILE A 127 8.87 -3.74 -15.46
C ILE A 127 9.61 -2.42 -15.69
N GLU A 128 10.66 -2.40 -16.50
CA GLU A 128 11.42 -1.15 -16.75
C GLU A 128 10.60 -0.13 -17.53
N SER A 129 9.66 -0.55 -18.39
CA SER A 129 8.69 0.38 -18.99
C SER A 129 7.66 0.91 -18.00
N ARG A 130 7.22 0.13 -17.00
CA ARG A 130 6.37 0.64 -15.90
C ARG A 130 7.14 1.67 -15.07
N ARG A 131 8.40 1.39 -14.74
CA ARG A 131 9.30 2.29 -14.00
C ARG A 131 9.59 3.58 -14.79
N LEU A 132 9.93 3.47 -16.09
CA LEU A 132 10.19 4.62 -16.97
C LEU A 132 9.01 5.60 -17.04
N ARG A 133 7.78 5.11 -17.15
CA ARG A 133 6.58 5.99 -17.13
C ARG A 133 6.50 6.82 -15.85
N LYS A 134 6.78 6.21 -14.69
CA LYS A 134 6.81 6.90 -13.39
C LYS A 134 7.93 7.93 -13.29
N GLU A 135 9.11 7.66 -13.84
CA GLU A 135 10.22 8.63 -13.91
C GLU A 135 9.88 9.83 -14.80
N ILE A 136 9.26 9.59 -15.97
CA ILE A 136 8.79 10.64 -16.89
C ILE A 136 7.72 11.51 -16.22
N GLU A 137 6.72 10.88 -15.58
CA GLU A 137 5.65 11.54 -14.83
C GLU A 137 6.18 12.39 -13.67
N SER A 138 7.16 11.85 -12.91
CA SER A 138 7.86 12.56 -11.84
C SER A 138 8.64 13.78 -12.37
N TYR A 139 9.40 13.61 -13.47
CA TYR A 139 10.12 14.71 -14.12
C TYR A 139 9.17 15.85 -14.50
N TYR A 140 8.07 15.55 -15.20
CA TYR A 140 7.13 16.58 -15.66
C TYR A 140 6.25 17.17 -14.54
N SER A 141 6.06 16.46 -13.44
CA SER A 141 5.42 16.99 -12.23
C SER A 141 6.34 17.96 -11.46
N GLY A 142 7.66 17.74 -11.52
CA GLY A 142 8.68 18.55 -10.84
C GLY A 142 9.45 19.48 -11.79
N ALA A 143 10.70 19.10 -12.11
CA ALA A 143 11.67 19.93 -12.82
C ALA A 143 11.23 20.33 -14.26
N GLY A 144 10.34 19.54 -14.87
CA GLY A 144 9.84 19.72 -16.23
C GLY A 144 8.48 20.40 -16.36
N HIS A 145 7.84 20.88 -15.28
CA HIS A 145 6.45 21.37 -15.35
C HIS A 145 6.23 22.51 -16.35
N GLN A 146 7.25 23.36 -16.56
CA GLN A 146 7.23 24.48 -17.53
C GLN A 146 7.77 24.11 -18.93
N ASP A 147 8.12 22.86 -19.18
CA ASP A 147 8.73 22.46 -20.45
C ASP A 147 7.71 22.50 -21.59
N SER A 148 8.11 23.12 -22.71
CA SER A 148 7.25 23.35 -23.88
C SER A 148 6.99 22.10 -24.72
N VAL A 149 7.67 21.00 -24.41
CA VAL A 149 7.52 19.68 -25.03
C VAL A 149 7.31 18.67 -23.89
N VAL A 150 6.20 17.93 -23.94
CA VAL A 150 5.92 16.80 -23.05
C VAL A 150 6.06 15.51 -23.85
N ILE A 151 6.93 14.63 -23.39
CA ILE A 151 7.09 13.26 -23.88
C ILE A 151 6.35 12.33 -22.92
N SER A 152 5.48 11.47 -23.42
CA SER A 152 4.77 10.43 -22.65
C SER A 152 4.87 9.06 -23.33
N VAL A 153 4.63 7.98 -22.58
CA VAL A 153 4.57 6.60 -23.10
C VAL A 153 3.32 5.93 -22.53
N PRO A 154 2.25 5.70 -23.31
CA PRO A 154 0.98 5.19 -22.78
C PRO A 154 1.08 3.85 -22.07
N LYS A 155 0.15 3.54 -21.16
CA LYS A 155 0.01 2.19 -20.59
C LYS A 155 -0.38 1.22 -21.72
N GLY A 156 0.23 0.03 -21.74
CA GLY A 156 -0.05 -1.02 -22.74
C GLY A 156 0.74 -0.93 -24.06
N ALA A 157 1.31 0.23 -24.41
CA ALA A 157 2.13 0.42 -25.61
C ALA A 157 3.58 0.84 -25.27
N TYR A 158 4.53 0.61 -26.19
CA TYR A 158 5.91 1.12 -26.09
C TYR A 158 6.18 2.29 -27.06
N LEU A 159 5.15 2.79 -27.74
CA LEU A 159 5.21 3.99 -28.58
C LEU A 159 5.21 5.25 -27.70
N ALA A 160 5.99 6.27 -28.06
CA ALA A 160 5.93 7.56 -27.39
C ALA A 160 4.86 8.49 -28.01
N GLU A 161 4.34 9.40 -27.19
CA GLU A 161 3.47 10.50 -27.61
C GLU A 161 4.15 11.84 -27.27
N PHE A 162 3.96 12.83 -28.14
CA PHE A 162 4.62 14.14 -28.02
C PHE A 162 3.59 15.27 -28.05
N SER A 163 3.58 16.11 -27.02
CA SER A 163 2.66 17.24 -26.88
C SER A 163 3.41 18.56 -26.71
N PHE A 164 2.89 19.64 -27.30
CA PHE A 164 3.55 20.94 -27.35
C PHE A 164 2.71 22.01 -26.64
N LYS A 165 3.25 22.64 -25.59
CA LYS A 165 2.58 23.71 -24.84
C LYS A 165 2.88 25.08 -25.45
N GLU A 166 1.85 25.84 -25.83
CA GLU A 166 2.02 27.25 -26.23
C GLU A 166 2.25 28.16 -25.02
N ARG A 167 3.29 29.01 -25.11
CA ARG A 167 3.64 29.96 -24.04
C ARG A 167 2.78 31.24 -24.16
N ARG A 168 1.62 31.26 -23.50
CA ARG A 168 0.89 32.52 -23.27
C ARG A 168 1.75 33.47 -22.43
N GLN A 169 1.98 34.67 -22.94
CA GLN A 169 2.62 35.76 -22.17
C GLN A 169 1.54 36.50 -21.37
N SER A 170 1.85 36.86 -20.13
CA SER A 170 1.00 37.68 -19.26
C SER A 170 1.45 39.14 -19.30
N GLU A 171 0.61 40.04 -19.80
CA GLU A 171 0.91 41.48 -19.82
C GLU A 171 0.79 42.12 -18.43
N PRO A 172 1.63 43.12 -18.08
CA PRO A 172 1.48 43.88 -16.84
C PRO A 172 0.38 44.95 -16.98
N SER A 173 -0.56 44.98 -16.04
CA SER A 173 -1.56 46.04 -15.93
C SER A 173 -0.92 47.37 -15.52
N ALA A 174 -0.83 48.32 -16.45
CA ALA A 174 -0.47 49.71 -16.16
C ALA A 174 -1.70 50.49 -15.68
N GLY A 175 -1.52 51.31 -14.63
CA GLY A 175 -2.56 52.21 -14.13
C GLY A 175 -2.73 53.47 -14.98
N THR A 176 -3.87 54.14 -14.83
CA THR A 176 -4.14 55.47 -15.38
C THR A 176 -4.86 56.30 -14.31
N ASP A 177 -4.47 57.58 -14.18
CA ASP A 177 -4.94 58.49 -13.13
C ASP A 177 -5.54 59.78 -13.72
N ALA A 178 -6.35 60.47 -12.92
CA ALA A 178 -6.82 61.85 -13.02
C ALA A 178 -7.47 62.39 -14.32
N ALA A 179 -8.73 62.83 -14.20
CA ALA A 179 -9.27 64.03 -14.85
C ALA A 179 -10.43 64.62 -14.01
N VAL A 180 -10.55 65.95 -13.93
CA VAL A 180 -11.46 66.66 -12.99
C VAL A 180 -12.03 67.96 -13.60
N SER A 181 -13.21 68.40 -13.10
CA SER A 181 -13.89 69.71 -13.33
C SER A 181 -14.68 69.88 -14.65
N PRO A 182 -15.66 70.82 -14.71
CA PRO A 182 -16.03 71.84 -13.71
C PRO A 182 -17.45 71.71 -13.10
N ARG A 183 -17.79 72.63 -12.19
CA ARG A 183 -19.09 72.73 -11.48
C ARG A 183 -20.10 73.60 -12.24
N GLU A 184 -21.39 73.33 -12.04
CA GLU A 184 -22.40 74.39 -11.98
C GLU A 184 -23.55 74.08 -10.97
N ALA A 185 -24.62 74.87 -10.95
CA ALA A 185 -25.36 75.22 -9.72
C ALA A 185 -26.44 74.22 -9.21
N ARG A 186 -26.75 74.33 -7.90
CA ARG A 186 -27.82 73.59 -7.18
C ARG A 186 -29.08 74.43 -6.94
N PRO A 187 -30.28 73.86 -7.11
CA PRO A 187 -31.45 74.13 -6.26
C PRO A 187 -31.45 73.22 -5.02
N LYS A 188 -32.29 73.52 -4.01
CA LYS A 188 -32.37 72.78 -2.73
C LYS A 188 -33.63 71.91 -2.67
N VAL A 189 -33.50 70.61 -2.35
CA VAL A 189 -34.64 69.72 -2.05
C VAL A 189 -34.30 68.77 -0.89
N GLY A 190 -35.20 68.69 0.10
CA GLY A 190 -35.42 67.56 1.02
C GLY A 190 -34.22 66.87 1.68
N LEU A 191 -33.84 67.31 2.89
CA LEU A 191 -32.87 66.61 3.78
C LEU A 191 -33.26 65.14 4.06
N LEU A 192 -34.56 64.82 4.00
CA LEU A 192 -35.15 63.53 4.34
C LEU A 192 -34.71 62.38 3.41
N TRP A 193 -34.49 62.66 2.12
CA TRP A 193 -34.04 61.64 1.16
C TRP A 193 -32.57 61.23 1.37
N ILE A 194 -31.74 62.13 1.91
CA ILE A 194 -30.31 61.85 2.16
C ILE A 194 -30.17 60.78 3.26
N ALA A 195 -31.02 60.81 4.30
CA ALA A 195 -31.03 59.80 5.35
C ALA A 195 -31.44 58.42 4.84
N VAL A 196 -32.47 58.34 3.98
CA VAL A 196 -32.94 57.08 3.36
C VAL A 196 -31.88 56.49 2.44
N ILE A 197 -31.25 57.33 1.59
CA ILE A 197 -30.18 56.89 0.68
C ILE A 197 -28.93 56.48 1.47
N ALA A 198 -28.55 57.21 2.53
CA ALA A 198 -27.42 56.84 3.38
C ALA A 198 -27.66 55.51 4.12
N ALA A 199 -28.87 55.26 4.62
CA ALA A 199 -29.24 53.98 5.23
C ALA A 199 -29.22 52.83 4.22
N LEU A 200 -29.73 53.06 3.00
CA LEU A 200 -29.68 52.07 1.91
C LEU A 200 -28.25 51.79 1.44
N VAL A 201 -27.37 52.80 1.35
CA VAL A 201 -25.97 52.63 0.96
C VAL A 201 -25.16 51.93 2.08
N LEU A 202 -25.40 52.28 3.35
CA LEU A 202 -24.78 51.57 4.48
C LEU A 202 -25.26 50.12 4.57
N GLY A 203 -26.55 49.85 4.34
CA GLY A 203 -27.07 48.49 4.23
C GLY A 203 -26.49 47.72 3.04
N ALA A 204 -26.45 48.33 1.86
CA ALA A 204 -25.91 47.75 0.64
C ALA A 204 -24.37 47.64 0.60
N ALA A 205 -23.65 48.27 1.53
CA ALA A 205 -22.23 48.04 1.76
C ALA A 205 -21.98 47.02 2.90
N ALA A 206 -22.80 47.05 3.95
CA ALA A 206 -22.77 46.07 5.02
C ALA A 206 -23.12 44.66 4.54
N ILE A 207 -24.10 44.50 3.64
CA ILE A 207 -24.48 43.19 3.09
C ILE A 207 -23.31 42.52 2.34
N PRO A 208 -22.64 43.13 1.34
CA PRO A 208 -21.44 42.55 0.72
C PRO A 208 -20.28 42.34 1.69
N THR A 209 -20.13 43.16 2.73
CA THR A 209 -19.01 43.01 3.70
C THR A 209 -19.28 41.85 4.67
N ILE A 210 -20.50 41.72 5.18
CA ILE A 210 -20.92 40.64 6.08
C ILE A 210 -21.08 39.32 5.29
N MET A 211 -21.61 39.38 4.07
CA MET A 211 -21.62 38.23 3.15
C MET A 211 -20.19 37.85 2.76
N GLY A 212 -19.29 38.82 2.53
CA GLY A 212 -17.89 38.58 2.24
C GLY A 212 -17.17 37.89 3.40
N LEU A 213 -17.38 38.35 4.64
CA LEU A 213 -16.86 37.69 5.85
C LEU A 213 -17.43 36.29 6.04
N ARG A 214 -18.75 36.10 5.87
CA ARG A 214 -19.41 34.78 5.88
C ARG A 214 -18.96 33.86 4.74
N LEU A 215 -18.61 34.41 3.58
CA LEU A 215 -18.10 33.66 2.43
C LEU A 215 -16.62 33.33 2.61
N SER A 216 -15.82 34.15 3.29
CA SER A 216 -14.49 33.74 3.74
C SER A 216 -14.57 32.68 4.83
N ASP A 217 -15.53 32.72 5.76
CA ASP A 217 -15.74 31.61 6.70
C ASP A 217 -16.13 30.31 5.97
N LEU A 218 -16.85 30.39 4.84
CA LEU A 218 -17.19 29.23 4.00
C LEU A 218 -16.05 28.77 3.08
N SER A 219 -15.21 29.66 2.56
CA SER A 219 -14.11 29.32 1.63
C SER A 219 -12.77 29.03 2.33
N TRP A 220 -12.56 29.55 3.54
CA TRP A 220 -11.34 29.34 4.33
C TRP A 220 -11.40 28.11 5.24
N ASN A 221 -12.61 27.70 5.65
CA ASN A 221 -12.85 26.32 6.13
C ASN A 221 -12.84 25.30 4.97
N GLY A 222 -12.77 25.77 3.73
CA GLY A 222 -12.35 25.03 2.54
C GLY A 222 -10.86 24.70 2.49
N ALA A 223 -10.20 24.59 3.65
CA ALA A 223 -8.97 23.82 3.77
C ALA A 223 -9.33 22.37 3.42
N GLU A 224 -9.09 22.01 2.16
CA GLU A 224 -9.34 20.71 1.55
C GLU A 224 -8.94 19.61 2.53
N ARG A 225 -9.93 18.89 3.09
CA ARG A 225 -9.67 17.77 3.99
C ARG A 225 -8.91 16.75 3.17
N GLN A 226 -7.59 16.67 3.38
CA GLN A 226 -6.73 15.74 2.65
C GLN A 226 -7.31 14.34 2.84
N ALA A 227 -7.88 13.79 1.78
CA ALA A 227 -8.58 12.53 1.80
C ALA A 227 -7.66 11.47 2.41
N VAL A 228 -8.15 10.72 3.39
CA VAL A 228 -7.27 9.77 4.11
C VAL A 228 -6.82 8.71 3.11
N GLY A 229 -5.52 8.73 2.80
CA GLY A 229 -4.87 7.84 1.83
C GLY A 229 -3.76 6.99 2.47
N PRO A 230 -3.20 6.03 1.72
CA PRO A 230 -2.19 5.12 2.24
C PRO A 230 -0.95 5.88 2.75
N PRO A 231 -0.45 5.58 3.97
CA PRO A 231 0.65 6.30 4.57
C PRO A 231 1.95 6.08 3.79
N GLY A 232 2.78 7.13 3.73
CA GLY A 232 4.12 7.04 3.19
C GLY A 232 5.08 6.47 4.23
N LEU A 233 5.65 5.30 3.94
CA LEU A 233 6.67 4.65 4.75
C LEU A 233 8.01 4.72 4.04
N ALA A 234 8.97 5.44 4.60
CA ALA A 234 10.35 5.42 4.15
C ALA A 234 11.17 4.40 4.94
N ILE A 235 12.06 3.68 4.27
CA ILE A 235 13.02 2.76 4.91
C ILE A 235 14.40 3.40 4.87
N ALA A 236 14.92 3.72 6.05
CA ALA A 236 16.29 4.16 6.25
C ALA A 236 17.24 2.95 6.27
N PRO A 237 18.48 3.08 5.76
CA PRO A 237 19.49 2.05 5.89
C PRO A 237 19.72 1.71 7.38
N PHE A 238 19.66 0.42 7.71
CA PHE A 238 20.01 -0.04 9.05
C PHE A 238 21.51 0.19 9.28
N GLN A 239 21.84 0.85 10.40
CA GLN A 239 23.19 1.30 10.71
C GLN A 239 23.98 0.25 11.51
N VAL A 240 25.30 0.39 11.53
CA VAL A 240 26.20 -0.44 12.33
C VAL A 240 27.03 0.43 13.27
N ARG A 241 27.19 -0.01 14.52
CA ARG A 241 28.13 0.62 15.47
C ARG A 241 29.48 -0.09 15.42
N GLY A 242 30.24 0.15 14.36
CA GLY A 242 31.56 -0.43 14.12
C GLY A 242 32.01 -0.30 12.67
N SER A 243 33.12 -0.96 12.32
CA SER A 243 33.70 -0.99 10.97
C SER A 243 33.71 -2.39 10.33
N SER A 244 33.00 -3.36 10.93
CA SER A 244 32.81 -4.70 10.37
C SER A 244 32.06 -4.62 9.04
N ARG A 245 32.70 -5.07 7.95
CA ARG A 245 32.05 -5.18 6.63
C ARG A 245 30.89 -6.18 6.65
N GLU A 246 31.03 -7.26 7.41
CA GLU A 246 29.97 -8.28 7.51
C GLU A 246 28.73 -7.75 8.23
N ASP A 247 28.92 -6.95 9.29
CA ASP A 247 27.80 -6.30 10.00
C ASP A 247 27.09 -5.32 9.06
N LEU A 248 27.85 -4.58 8.23
CA LEU A 248 27.31 -3.64 7.25
C LEU A 248 26.48 -4.35 6.17
N TYR A 249 27.00 -5.44 5.58
CA TYR A 249 26.23 -6.26 4.63
C TYR A 249 24.99 -6.89 5.29
N PHE A 250 25.07 -7.30 6.56
CA PHE A 250 23.94 -7.86 7.29
C PHE A 250 22.83 -6.81 7.52
N ALA A 251 23.20 -5.60 7.92
CA ALA A 251 22.26 -4.49 8.12
C ALA A 251 21.67 -3.97 6.80
N GLN A 252 22.49 -3.86 5.74
CA GLN A 252 22.01 -3.48 4.41
C GLN A 252 21.01 -4.50 3.85
N GLY A 253 21.31 -5.79 3.89
CA GLY A 253 20.39 -6.83 3.41
C GLY A 253 19.07 -6.91 4.19
N ILE A 254 19.05 -6.58 5.50
CA ILE A 254 17.78 -6.39 6.24
C ILE A 254 16.98 -5.21 5.65
N SER A 255 17.64 -4.13 5.26
CA SER A 255 17.00 -2.94 4.68
C SER A 255 16.43 -3.22 3.28
N ASP A 256 17.20 -3.95 2.46
CA ASP A 256 16.78 -4.37 1.11
C ASP A 256 15.65 -5.40 1.17
N GLN A 257 15.72 -6.37 2.09
CA GLN A 257 14.66 -7.37 2.24
C GLN A 257 13.39 -6.77 2.88
N LEU A 258 13.50 -5.76 3.75
CA LEU A 258 12.36 -4.96 4.20
C LEU A 258 11.67 -4.22 3.06
N LEU A 259 12.42 -3.68 2.08
CA LEU A 259 11.84 -3.06 0.88
C LEU A 259 11.06 -4.09 0.04
N ASN A 260 11.55 -5.33 -0.05
CA ASN A 260 10.86 -6.43 -0.73
C ASN A 260 9.59 -6.86 0.04
N ASP A 261 9.72 -7.20 1.33
CA ASP A 261 8.64 -7.76 2.15
C ASP A 261 7.51 -6.77 2.44
N LEU A 262 7.78 -5.45 2.42
CA LEU A 262 6.75 -4.42 2.56
C LEU A 262 6.03 -4.10 1.24
N GLN A 263 6.58 -4.45 0.07
CA GLN A 263 5.98 -4.10 -1.23
C GLN A 263 4.60 -4.75 -1.50
N PRO A 264 4.30 -6.00 -1.07
CA PRO A 264 2.97 -6.61 -1.25
C PRO A 264 1.86 -6.02 -0.38
N PHE A 265 2.16 -5.11 0.55
CA PHE A 265 1.14 -4.44 1.34
C PHE A 265 0.63 -3.20 0.60
N GLU A 266 -0.30 -3.43 -0.34
CA GLU A 266 -0.99 -2.43 -1.21
C GLU A 266 -1.42 -1.15 -0.47
N THR A 267 -1.69 -1.27 0.82
CA THR A 267 -2.18 -0.21 1.72
C THR A 267 -1.10 0.67 2.34
N VAL A 268 0.18 0.51 1.98
CA VAL A 268 1.30 1.34 2.44
C VAL A 268 2.17 1.78 1.25
N ARG A 269 2.47 3.08 1.12
CA ARG A 269 3.36 3.60 0.08
C ARG A 269 4.81 3.50 0.54
N VAL A 270 5.52 2.46 0.11
CA VAL A 270 6.91 2.19 0.51
C VAL A 270 7.92 2.98 -0.33
N PHE A 271 8.94 3.56 0.32
CA PHE A 271 10.04 4.31 -0.29
C PHE A 271 11.39 3.91 0.31
N ALA A 272 12.45 3.86 -0.49
CA ALA A 272 13.83 3.72 -0.01
C ALA A 272 14.46 5.10 0.25
N LEU A 273 15.22 5.24 1.33
CA LEU A 273 16.10 6.40 1.53
C LEU A 273 17.54 6.11 1.03
N PRO A 274 18.29 7.14 0.58
CA PRO A 274 19.66 6.98 0.13
C PRO A 274 20.60 6.31 1.16
N ALA A 275 21.47 5.42 0.67
CA ALA A 275 22.36 4.57 1.47
C ALA A 275 23.43 5.33 2.29
N ASP A 276 23.64 6.62 1.99
CA ASP A 276 24.54 7.53 2.70
C ASP A 276 23.88 8.27 3.88
N ARG A 277 22.55 8.20 4.02
CA ARG A 277 21.82 8.76 5.16
C ARG A 277 21.85 7.81 6.36
N GLY A 278 22.31 8.31 7.50
CA GLY A 278 22.05 7.69 8.81
C GLY A 278 20.62 7.95 9.28
N SER A 279 20.39 7.82 10.60
CA SER A 279 19.08 8.12 11.18
C SER A 279 18.64 9.55 10.84
N PRO A 280 17.38 9.76 10.38
CA PRO A 280 16.90 11.07 9.96
C PRO A 280 16.89 12.07 11.12
N THR A 281 17.34 13.30 10.86
CA THR A 281 17.17 14.41 11.79
C THR A 281 15.74 14.94 11.77
N GLU A 282 15.36 15.77 12.73
CA GLU A 282 14.08 16.49 12.74
C GLU A 282 13.85 17.31 11.45
N SER A 283 14.94 17.88 10.89
CA SER A 283 14.92 18.59 9.60
C SER A 283 14.69 17.66 8.41
N ASP A 284 15.27 16.44 8.43
CA ASP A 284 14.99 15.42 7.42
C ASP A 284 13.54 14.96 7.47
N LEU A 285 13.00 14.69 8.67
CA LEU A 285 11.61 14.28 8.86
C LEU A 285 10.62 15.34 8.33
N ALA A 286 10.84 16.62 8.64
CA ALA A 286 10.05 17.73 8.11
C ALA A 286 10.14 17.81 6.57
N THR A 287 11.33 17.60 6.00
CA THR A 287 11.57 17.61 4.54
C THR A 287 10.88 16.44 3.85
N LEU A 288 10.95 15.23 4.41
CA LEU A 288 10.30 14.02 3.89
C LEU A 288 8.78 14.15 3.93
N ARG A 289 8.23 14.73 5.00
CA ARG A 289 6.80 15.02 5.14
C ARG A 289 6.31 16.00 4.05
N ALA A 290 6.99 17.13 3.92
CA ALA A 290 6.56 18.20 3.01
C ALA A 290 6.82 17.90 1.52
N GLY A 291 7.96 17.27 1.19
CA GLY A 291 8.38 17.05 -0.20
C GLY A 291 7.92 15.74 -0.83
N HIS A 292 7.60 14.72 -0.02
CA HIS A 292 7.34 13.36 -0.52
C HIS A 292 6.08 12.68 0.04
N GLN A 293 5.30 13.37 0.89
CA GLN A 293 4.14 12.80 1.59
C GLN A 293 4.51 11.51 2.35
N ILE A 294 5.63 11.58 3.09
CA ILE A 294 6.11 10.51 3.96
C ILE A 294 5.65 10.80 5.39
N ASP A 295 4.90 9.86 5.95
CA ASP A 295 4.30 9.95 7.29
C ASP A 295 5.18 9.27 8.33
N TYR A 296 5.90 8.21 7.94
CA TYR A 296 6.75 7.41 8.83
C TYR A 296 8.10 7.07 8.19
N VAL A 297 9.13 6.93 9.03
CA VAL A 297 10.43 6.36 8.67
C VAL A 297 10.70 5.15 9.56
N LEU A 298 10.91 3.99 8.95
CA LEU A 298 11.50 2.82 9.58
C LEU A 298 13.03 2.96 9.55
N THR A 299 13.66 2.89 10.70
CA THR A 299 15.12 2.92 10.86
C THR A 299 15.55 1.82 11.83
N GLY A 300 16.84 1.48 11.82
CA GLY A 300 17.36 0.49 12.75
C GLY A 300 18.88 0.52 12.88
N SER A 301 19.38 -0.31 13.79
CA SER A 301 20.81 -0.57 13.92
C SER A 301 21.10 -1.97 14.40
N TYR A 302 22.22 -2.52 13.92
CA TYR A 302 22.79 -3.78 14.34
C TYR A 302 24.17 -3.57 14.99
N ARG A 303 24.51 -4.45 15.94
CA ARG A 303 25.84 -4.50 16.58
C ARG A 303 26.15 -5.94 16.98
N SER A 304 27.13 -6.57 16.34
CA SER A 304 27.71 -7.85 16.78
C SER A 304 28.22 -7.77 18.22
N ALA A 305 28.21 -8.89 18.96
CA ALA A 305 28.76 -8.97 20.30
C ALA A 305 30.28 -9.21 20.26
N GLU A 306 31.02 -8.59 21.19
CA GLU A 306 32.50 -8.64 21.22
C GLU A 306 33.05 -10.02 21.62
N ASP A 307 32.23 -10.85 22.25
CA ASP A 307 32.53 -12.23 22.66
C ASP A 307 32.17 -13.28 21.59
N GLY A 308 31.66 -12.86 20.42
CA GLY A 308 31.13 -13.76 19.40
C GLY A 308 29.72 -14.31 19.70
N GLY A 309 29.06 -13.82 20.74
CA GLY A 309 27.67 -14.12 21.06
C GLY A 309 26.66 -13.47 20.09
N PRO A 310 25.35 -13.63 20.34
CA PRO A 310 24.31 -13.03 19.51
C PRO A 310 24.38 -11.50 19.55
N GLY A 311 24.50 -10.87 18.38
CA GLY A 311 24.49 -9.43 18.23
C GLY A 311 23.12 -8.82 18.57
N ARG A 312 23.08 -7.53 18.86
CA ARG A 312 21.83 -6.82 19.18
C ARG A 312 21.29 -6.10 17.94
N LEU A 313 20.04 -6.38 17.58
CA LEU A 313 19.26 -5.59 16.63
C LEU A 313 18.34 -4.62 17.37
N ILE A 314 18.14 -3.43 16.82
CA ILE A 314 17.09 -2.47 17.20
C ILE A 314 16.43 -1.98 15.92
N ALA A 315 15.10 -2.02 15.84
CA ALA A 315 14.30 -1.43 14.77
C ALA A 315 13.28 -0.47 15.37
N GLN A 316 13.03 0.66 14.71
CA GLN A 316 12.16 1.73 15.19
C GLN A 316 11.35 2.35 14.05
N LEU A 317 10.06 2.55 14.29
CA LEU A 317 9.17 3.30 13.41
C LEU A 317 8.95 4.69 14.01
N ILE A 318 9.35 5.73 13.27
CA ILE A 318 9.31 7.13 13.69
C ILE A 318 8.31 7.86 12.79
N HIS A 319 7.27 8.48 13.35
CA HIS A 319 6.37 9.36 12.61
C HIS A 319 7.06 10.71 12.35
N THR A 320 6.75 11.40 11.25
CA THR A 320 7.48 12.63 10.84
C THR A 320 7.25 13.88 11.71
N ASP A 321 6.57 13.75 12.87
CA ASP A 321 6.61 14.74 13.97
C ASP A 321 7.67 14.39 15.05
N GLY A 322 8.55 13.42 14.79
CA GLY A 322 9.63 13.00 15.68
C GLY A 322 9.25 11.93 16.69
N ARG A 323 7.97 11.55 16.83
CA ARG A 323 7.56 10.50 17.78
C ARG A 323 7.90 9.10 17.28
N VAL A 324 8.62 8.34 18.10
CA VAL A 324 8.74 6.88 17.94
C VAL A 324 7.38 6.26 18.27
N VAL A 325 6.77 5.57 17.30
CA VAL A 325 5.44 4.93 17.42
C VAL A 325 5.51 3.41 17.64
N TRP A 326 6.65 2.78 17.34
CA TRP A 326 6.96 1.38 17.65
C TRP A 326 8.48 1.20 17.72
N SER A 327 8.93 0.23 18.54
CA SER A 327 10.33 -0.17 18.64
C SER A 327 10.41 -1.66 18.98
N ARG A 328 11.16 -2.44 18.18
CA ARG A 328 11.50 -3.85 18.45
C ARG A 328 13.01 -3.98 18.67
N SER A 329 13.44 -4.97 19.43
CA SER A 329 14.87 -5.21 19.66
C SER A 329 15.19 -6.65 20.06
N ASP A 330 15.94 -7.32 19.20
CA ASP A 330 16.17 -8.76 19.24
C ASP A 330 17.66 -9.08 19.50
N ASN A 331 17.91 -10.27 20.05
CA ASN A 331 19.25 -10.88 20.08
C ASN A 331 19.38 -11.84 18.89
N VAL A 332 20.33 -11.57 18.00
CA VAL A 332 20.46 -12.22 16.70
C VAL A 332 21.79 -12.96 16.61
N ALA A 333 21.74 -14.29 16.69
CA ALA A 333 22.89 -15.15 16.40
C ALA A 333 23.09 -15.23 14.88
N ARG A 334 24.20 -14.68 14.37
CA ARG A 334 24.57 -14.82 12.95
C ARG A 334 25.38 -16.09 12.75
N THR A 335 24.72 -17.19 12.39
CA THR A 335 25.39 -18.38 11.85
C THR A 335 25.72 -18.15 10.37
N ALA A 336 26.90 -18.60 9.93
CA ALA A 336 27.29 -18.46 8.52
C ALA A 336 26.46 -19.35 7.57
N ALA A 337 25.81 -20.40 8.09
CA ALA A 337 24.94 -21.29 7.34
C ALA A 337 23.56 -20.65 7.02
N ASP A 338 23.04 -19.83 7.94
CA ASP A 338 21.65 -19.36 7.90
C ASP A 338 21.55 -17.83 7.68
N PHE A 339 22.65 -17.18 7.28
CA PHE A 339 22.78 -15.72 7.20
C PHE A 339 21.58 -15.03 6.52
N PHE A 340 21.20 -15.47 5.33
CA PHE A 340 20.06 -14.93 4.59
C PHE A 340 18.73 -15.28 5.25
N ALA A 341 18.52 -16.54 5.66
CA ALA A 341 17.29 -16.96 6.34
C ALA A 341 17.03 -16.18 7.65
N VAL A 342 18.09 -15.75 8.34
CA VAL A 342 18.00 -14.85 9.50
C VAL A 342 17.60 -13.43 9.08
N GLN A 343 18.12 -12.89 7.97
CA GLN A 343 17.69 -11.60 7.42
C GLN A 343 16.22 -11.65 6.98
N ASP A 344 15.82 -12.68 6.24
CA ASP A 344 14.46 -12.92 5.76
C ASP A 344 13.48 -13.02 6.92
N HIS A 345 13.81 -13.79 7.96
CA HIS A 345 12.97 -13.93 9.16
C HIS A 345 12.80 -12.60 9.93
N ILE A 346 13.86 -11.80 10.02
CA ILE A 346 13.83 -10.48 10.66
C ILE A 346 12.98 -9.49 9.85
N ALA A 347 13.23 -9.41 8.53
CA ALA A 347 12.54 -8.50 7.63
C ALA A 347 11.05 -8.84 7.51
N SER A 348 10.72 -10.11 7.26
CA SER A 348 9.35 -10.65 7.23
C SER A 348 8.60 -10.36 8.53
N GLY A 349 9.23 -10.58 9.68
CA GLY A 349 8.64 -10.32 11.00
C GLY A 349 8.30 -8.85 11.20
N ILE A 350 9.24 -7.95 10.89
CA ILE A 350 9.05 -6.50 11.00
C ILE A 350 8.02 -5.99 9.97
N ALA A 351 8.08 -6.47 8.72
CA ALA A 351 7.13 -6.10 7.68
C ALA A 351 5.70 -6.47 8.06
N SER A 352 5.51 -7.70 8.57
CA SER A 352 4.25 -8.19 9.12
C SER A 352 3.77 -7.27 10.25
N GLU A 353 4.60 -7.07 11.29
CA GLU A 353 4.26 -6.24 12.46
C GLU A 353 3.76 -4.84 12.09
N LEU A 354 4.40 -4.19 11.13
CA LEU A 354 4.12 -2.80 10.78
C LEU A 354 2.92 -2.65 9.83
N ALA A 355 2.82 -3.47 8.77
CA ALA A 355 1.97 -3.22 7.62
C ALA A 355 0.75 -4.14 7.46
N GLN A 356 0.69 -5.28 8.17
CA GLN A 356 -0.50 -6.14 8.15
C GLN A 356 -1.77 -5.40 8.61
N THR A 357 -2.94 -5.88 8.20
CA THR A 357 -4.28 -5.26 8.37
C THR A 357 -4.60 -4.71 9.78
N TYR A 358 -4.00 -5.27 10.82
CA TYR A 358 -4.16 -4.88 12.22
C TYR A 358 -2.83 -4.48 12.90
N GLY A 359 -1.79 -4.19 12.11
CA GLY A 359 -0.43 -3.85 12.53
C GLY A 359 -0.26 -2.39 12.98
N VAL A 360 0.98 -1.98 13.23
CA VAL A 360 1.30 -0.66 13.83
C VAL A 360 0.72 0.51 13.04
N LEU A 361 0.90 0.53 11.71
CA LEU A 361 0.48 1.65 10.86
C LEU A 361 -1.05 1.79 10.87
N TRP A 362 -1.76 0.68 10.68
CA TRP A 362 -3.21 0.58 10.79
C TRP A 362 -3.72 0.98 12.18
N GLY A 363 -3.01 0.61 13.24
CA GLY A 363 -3.31 1.00 14.62
C GLY A 363 -3.26 2.51 14.88
N GLN A 364 -2.40 3.26 14.18
CA GLN A 364 -2.40 4.72 14.22
C GLN A 364 -3.58 5.30 13.43
N LEU A 365 -3.76 4.86 12.17
CA LEU A 365 -4.80 5.37 11.27
C LEU A 365 -6.22 5.13 11.80
N ARG A 366 -6.48 3.95 12.37
CA ARG A 366 -7.78 3.56 12.95
C ARG A 366 -8.30 4.55 13.99
N ARG A 367 -7.40 5.12 14.81
CA ARG A 367 -7.78 6.12 15.84
C ARG A 367 -8.29 7.41 15.19
N VAL A 368 -7.53 7.95 14.24
CA VAL A 368 -7.87 9.18 13.50
C VAL A 368 -9.22 9.08 12.79
N ILE A 369 -9.60 7.86 12.37
CA ILE A 369 -10.84 7.56 11.65
C ILE A 369 -12.05 7.35 12.57
N LEU A 370 -11.90 6.62 13.69
CA LEU A 370 -13.03 6.41 14.62
C LEU A 370 -13.41 7.68 15.39
N ASP A 371 -12.49 8.63 15.53
CA ASP A 371 -12.74 9.92 16.21
C ASP A 371 -13.42 10.98 15.29
N ARG A 372 -13.83 10.62 14.06
CA ARG A 372 -14.32 11.59 13.05
C ARG A 372 -15.48 11.04 12.19
N PRO A 373 -16.48 11.87 11.82
CA PRO A 373 -17.45 11.49 10.78
C PRO A 373 -16.80 11.56 9.38
N LEU A 374 -16.98 10.51 8.59
CA LEU A 374 -16.30 10.27 7.29
C LEU A 374 -17.21 10.31 6.03
N PRO A 375 -18.31 11.10 5.95
CA PRO A 375 -19.10 11.13 4.73
C PRO A 375 -18.30 11.76 3.58
N ASN A 376 -18.25 11.07 2.44
CA ASN A 376 -17.62 11.48 1.19
C ASN A 376 -16.08 11.36 1.08
N GLU A 377 -15.40 10.60 1.94
CA GLU A 377 -13.98 10.27 1.77
C GLU A 377 -13.71 9.35 0.54
N GLY A 378 -12.43 9.14 0.20
CA GLY A 378 -12.00 8.20 -0.86
C GLY A 378 -11.89 6.74 -0.38
N THR A 379 -11.69 5.79 -1.30
CA THR A 379 -11.81 4.34 -1.00
C THR A 379 -10.97 3.87 0.20
N PHE A 380 -9.74 4.37 0.37
CA PHE A 380 -8.86 3.96 1.47
C PHE A 380 -9.44 4.24 2.87
N ALA A 381 -10.19 5.34 3.04
CA ALA A 381 -10.89 5.62 4.29
C ALA A 381 -12.02 4.62 4.55
N CYS A 382 -12.76 4.23 3.50
CA CYS A 382 -13.79 3.19 3.58
C CYS A 382 -13.18 1.80 3.88
N LEU A 383 -12.00 1.48 3.35
CA LEU A 383 -11.26 0.26 3.72
C LEU A 383 -10.91 0.27 5.22
N LEU A 384 -10.37 1.38 5.73
CA LEU A 384 -10.05 1.55 7.16
C LEU A 384 -11.27 1.38 8.08
N LEU A 385 -12.40 2.01 7.73
CA LEU A 385 -13.67 1.83 8.45
C LEU A 385 -14.15 0.36 8.38
N SER A 386 -14.02 -0.28 7.23
CA SER A 386 -14.39 -1.68 7.02
C SER A 386 -13.51 -2.66 7.81
N HIS A 387 -12.21 -2.39 7.95
CA HIS A 387 -11.34 -3.20 8.80
C HIS A 387 -11.62 -3.00 10.30
N ALA A 388 -12.04 -1.80 10.72
CA ALA A 388 -12.55 -1.56 12.06
C ALA A 388 -13.88 -2.31 12.33
N TYR A 389 -14.78 -2.35 11.34
CA TYR A 389 -15.94 -3.25 11.36
C TYR A 389 -15.50 -4.73 11.45
N ARG A 390 -14.69 -5.26 10.52
CA ARG A 390 -14.30 -6.69 10.49
C ARG A 390 -13.45 -7.15 11.69
N ARG A 391 -13.04 -6.24 12.57
CA ARG A 391 -12.45 -6.52 13.90
C ARG A 391 -13.49 -6.55 15.03
N SER A 392 -14.50 -5.69 14.99
CA SER A 392 -15.50 -5.50 16.07
C SER A 392 -16.83 -6.21 15.82
N LEU A 393 -17.13 -6.53 14.56
CA LEU A 393 -18.41 -7.03 14.05
C LEU A 393 -19.64 -6.16 14.39
N SER A 394 -19.43 -4.90 14.76
CA SER A 394 -20.51 -3.95 15.08
C SER A 394 -21.49 -3.77 13.91
N VAL A 395 -22.79 -3.80 14.23
CA VAL A 395 -23.88 -3.63 13.26
C VAL A 395 -23.84 -2.24 12.63
N ASP A 396 -23.56 -1.20 13.41
CA ASP A 396 -23.61 0.20 12.98
C ASP A 396 -22.40 0.54 12.11
N LEU A 397 -21.19 0.19 12.57
CA LEU A 397 -19.96 0.36 11.79
C LEU A 397 -20.00 -0.41 10.46
N ARG A 398 -20.71 -1.55 10.38
CA ARG A 398 -20.95 -2.23 9.09
C ARG A 398 -21.80 -1.39 8.16
N ASN A 399 -22.87 -0.78 8.66
CA ASN A 399 -23.79 0.01 7.85
C ASN A 399 -23.07 1.27 7.33
N GLU A 400 -22.33 1.96 8.20
CA GLU A 400 -21.46 3.09 7.80
C GLU A 400 -20.39 2.67 6.78
N ALA A 401 -19.75 1.51 6.97
CA ALA A 401 -18.80 0.96 6.01
C ALA A 401 -19.43 0.67 4.65
N LEU A 402 -20.64 0.08 4.61
CA LEU A 402 -21.36 -0.20 3.37
C LEU A 402 -21.73 1.07 2.60
N ASP A 403 -22.24 2.09 3.30
CA ASP A 403 -22.63 3.37 2.67
C ASP A 403 -21.39 4.13 2.16
N CYS A 404 -20.27 4.06 2.89
CA CYS A 404 -18.96 4.55 2.44
C CYS A 404 -18.49 3.80 1.17
N LEU A 405 -18.43 2.47 1.21
CA LEU A 405 -17.96 1.63 0.11
C LEU A 405 -18.80 1.79 -1.15
N ARG A 406 -20.14 1.74 -1.04
CA ARG A 406 -21.06 1.95 -2.18
C ARG A 406 -20.89 3.33 -2.80
N THR A 407 -20.55 4.34 -2.01
CA THR A 407 -20.22 5.70 -2.51
C THR A 407 -18.84 5.73 -3.18
N ALA A 408 -17.85 5.04 -2.60
CA ALA A 408 -16.48 5.01 -3.11
C ALA A 408 -16.37 4.30 -4.46
N VAL A 409 -16.95 3.10 -4.62
CA VAL A 409 -16.89 2.34 -5.89
C VAL A 409 -17.64 2.99 -7.05
N GLN A 410 -18.51 3.98 -6.78
CA GLN A 410 -19.14 4.80 -7.83
C GLN A 410 -18.22 5.95 -8.32
N ARG A 411 -17.27 6.38 -7.48
CA ARG A 411 -16.30 7.45 -7.79
C ARG A 411 -14.99 6.91 -8.35
N GLU A 412 -14.56 5.78 -7.81
CA GLU A 412 -13.35 5.05 -8.18
C GLU A 412 -13.74 3.67 -8.76
N PRO A 413 -14.47 3.61 -9.90
CA PRO A 413 -15.05 2.37 -10.40
C PRO A 413 -14.03 1.31 -10.81
N ASP A 414 -12.77 1.68 -10.98
CA ASP A 414 -11.64 0.80 -11.30
C ASP A 414 -10.74 0.47 -10.09
N ASN A 415 -11.15 0.82 -8.86
CA ASN A 415 -10.46 0.43 -7.61
C ASN A 415 -10.87 -0.99 -7.19
N ALA A 416 -9.97 -1.97 -7.33
CA ALA A 416 -10.28 -3.38 -7.09
C ALA A 416 -10.56 -3.66 -5.60
N GLU A 417 -9.80 -3.02 -4.72
CA GLU A 417 -9.84 -3.18 -3.28
C GLU A 417 -11.18 -2.69 -2.69
N GLY A 418 -11.73 -1.60 -3.22
CA GLY A 418 -13.05 -1.08 -2.86
C GLY A 418 -14.18 -2.06 -3.21
N TRP A 419 -14.15 -2.63 -4.42
CA TRP A 419 -15.10 -3.67 -4.84
C TRP A 419 -14.93 -4.96 -4.00
N ALA A 420 -13.69 -5.35 -3.69
CA ALA A 420 -13.40 -6.53 -2.87
C ALA A 420 -13.91 -6.38 -1.43
N MET A 421 -13.72 -5.21 -0.82
CA MET A 421 -14.24 -4.93 0.51
C MET A 421 -15.77 -4.82 0.52
N LEU A 422 -16.38 -4.21 -0.50
CA LEU A 422 -17.84 -4.21 -0.65
C LEU A 422 -18.39 -5.64 -0.71
N ALA A 423 -17.77 -6.52 -1.48
CA ALA A 423 -18.13 -7.94 -1.52
C ALA A 423 -18.05 -8.61 -0.13
N LEU A 424 -16.95 -8.42 0.60
CA LEU A 424 -16.77 -8.99 1.95
C LEU A 424 -17.82 -8.46 2.93
N VAL A 425 -18.03 -7.15 2.99
CA VAL A 425 -18.92 -6.52 3.98
C VAL A 425 -20.40 -6.78 3.66
N THR A 426 -20.80 -6.79 2.39
CA THR A 426 -22.16 -7.17 1.96
C THR A 426 -22.42 -8.65 2.20
N ARG A 427 -21.44 -9.54 1.95
CA ARG A 427 -21.52 -10.96 2.33
C ARG A 427 -21.69 -11.13 3.85
N ASP A 428 -20.93 -10.37 4.66
CA ASP A 428 -21.06 -10.42 6.12
C ASP A 428 -22.39 -9.81 6.61
N GLN A 429 -23.02 -8.89 5.86
CA GLN A 429 -24.42 -8.51 6.08
C GLN A 429 -25.38 -9.68 5.81
N ALA A 430 -25.19 -10.40 4.69
CA ALA A 430 -26.07 -11.48 4.25
C ALA A 430 -26.09 -12.70 5.19
N VAL A 431 -24.97 -13.00 5.87
CA VAL A 431 -24.86 -14.19 6.76
C VAL A 431 -25.04 -13.91 8.26
N MET A 432 -24.89 -12.66 8.72
CA MET A 432 -24.92 -12.34 10.16
C MET A 432 -26.21 -11.69 10.68
N GLN A 433 -27.04 -11.08 9.83
CA GLN A 433 -28.34 -10.51 10.27
C GLN A 433 -29.43 -11.60 10.36
N THR A 434 -30.31 -11.52 11.36
CA THR A 434 -31.51 -12.36 11.48
C THR A 434 -32.53 -12.04 10.38
N ASP A 435 -32.77 -10.75 10.17
CA ASP A 435 -33.94 -10.25 9.43
C ASP A 435 -33.66 -10.18 7.91
N THR A 436 -32.47 -10.60 7.47
CA THR A 436 -32.10 -10.65 6.04
C THR A 436 -32.54 -11.93 5.35
N ALA A 437 -33.26 -12.87 5.99
CA ALA A 437 -33.70 -14.11 5.33
C ALA A 437 -34.37 -13.89 3.96
N VAL A 438 -35.13 -12.80 3.81
CA VAL A 438 -35.75 -12.36 2.54
C VAL A 438 -34.74 -11.72 1.57
N ARG A 439 -33.80 -10.91 2.06
CA ARG A 439 -32.80 -10.15 1.27
C ARG A 439 -31.49 -10.91 1.02
N ARG A 440 -31.31 -12.08 1.63
CA ARG A 440 -30.06 -12.85 1.60
C ARG A 440 -29.66 -13.30 0.18
N PRO A 441 -30.58 -13.69 -0.73
CA PRO A 441 -30.23 -13.94 -2.13
C PRO A 441 -29.64 -12.68 -2.78
N ASP A 442 -30.38 -11.56 -2.74
CA ASP A 442 -30.01 -10.28 -3.35
C ASP A 442 -28.65 -9.76 -2.85
N LEU A 443 -28.40 -9.84 -1.53
CA LEU A 443 -27.14 -9.42 -0.91
C LEU A 443 -25.97 -10.35 -1.29
N LEU A 444 -26.21 -11.66 -1.45
CA LEU A 444 -25.17 -12.57 -1.94
C LEU A 444 -24.89 -12.37 -3.43
N GLU A 445 -25.89 -11.95 -4.21
CA GLU A 445 -25.69 -11.57 -5.62
C GLU A 445 -24.91 -10.25 -5.74
N GLU A 446 -25.28 -9.20 -4.99
CA GLU A 446 -24.52 -7.94 -4.91
C GLU A 446 -23.05 -8.20 -4.54
N ALA A 447 -22.82 -9.05 -3.52
CA ALA A 447 -21.50 -9.41 -3.07
C ALA A 447 -20.71 -10.26 -4.10
N LEU A 448 -21.38 -11.15 -4.83
CA LEU A 448 -20.77 -11.94 -5.90
C LEU A 448 -20.37 -11.07 -7.10
N GLN A 449 -21.25 -10.16 -7.54
CA GLN A 449 -20.97 -9.21 -8.61
C GLN A 449 -19.79 -8.29 -8.24
N ALA A 450 -19.76 -7.79 -7.00
CA ALA A 450 -18.64 -6.99 -6.49
C ALA A 450 -17.31 -7.78 -6.44
N ALA A 451 -17.33 -9.05 -5.99
CA ALA A 451 -16.13 -9.90 -5.98
C ALA A 451 -15.61 -10.21 -7.40
N GLN A 452 -16.53 -10.44 -8.35
CA GLN A 452 -16.18 -10.65 -9.77
C GLN A 452 -15.58 -9.38 -10.39
N ARG A 453 -16.14 -8.20 -10.11
CA ARG A 453 -15.59 -6.91 -10.57
C ARG A 453 -14.20 -6.65 -9.99
N ALA A 454 -13.97 -6.96 -8.71
CA ALA A 454 -12.67 -6.82 -8.08
C ALA A 454 -11.59 -7.69 -8.75
N VAL A 455 -11.85 -9.01 -8.91
CA VAL A 455 -10.90 -9.94 -9.53
C VAL A 455 -10.71 -9.66 -11.04
N HIS A 456 -11.70 -9.05 -11.71
CA HIS A 456 -11.54 -8.59 -13.09
C HIS A 456 -10.65 -7.34 -13.20
N LEU A 457 -10.67 -6.45 -12.21
CA LEU A 457 -9.84 -5.25 -12.17
C LEU A 457 -8.39 -5.57 -11.80
N ASP A 458 -8.17 -6.36 -10.76
CA ASP A 458 -6.86 -6.90 -10.43
C ASP A 458 -6.95 -8.39 -10.01
N PRO A 459 -6.59 -9.32 -10.92
CA PRO A 459 -6.49 -10.74 -10.62
C PRO A 459 -5.42 -11.11 -9.58
N GLN A 460 -4.53 -10.18 -9.21
CA GLN A 460 -3.48 -10.36 -8.21
C GLN A 460 -3.72 -9.57 -6.92
N SER A 461 -4.81 -8.80 -6.79
CA SER A 461 -5.13 -8.17 -5.50
C SER A 461 -5.51 -9.24 -4.47
N ILE A 462 -4.76 -9.28 -3.37
CA ILE A 462 -4.92 -10.25 -2.29
C ILE A 462 -6.33 -10.14 -1.70
N LEU A 463 -6.84 -8.91 -1.55
CA LEU A 463 -8.18 -8.64 -1.01
C LEU A 463 -9.29 -9.13 -1.97
N ALA A 464 -9.11 -8.99 -3.29
CA ALA A 464 -10.05 -9.51 -4.28
C ALA A 464 -10.15 -11.04 -4.25
N LEU A 465 -9.02 -11.73 -4.11
CA LEU A 465 -8.97 -13.19 -3.96
C LEU A 465 -9.57 -13.63 -2.60
N GLN A 466 -9.31 -12.92 -1.51
CA GLN A 466 -9.97 -13.16 -0.22
C GLN A 466 -11.50 -13.03 -0.32
N ALA A 467 -11.99 -12.00 -1.02
CA ALA A 467 -13.41 -11.77 -1.26
C ALA A 467 -14.03 -12.91 -2.07
N GLN A 468 -13.45 -13.25 -3.23
CA GLN A 468 -13.91 -14.34 -4.09
C GLN A 468 -13.96 -15.67 -3.32
N SER A 469 -12.90 -16.01 -2.58
CA SER A 469 -12.85 -17.21 -1.73
C SER A 469 -13.92 -17.21 -0.63
N SER A 470 -14.27 -16.03 -0.07
CA SER A 470 -15.32 -15.91 0.96
C SER A 470 -16.70 -16.18 0.38
N LEU A 471 -16.98 -15.67 -0.83
CA LEU A 471 -18.22 -15.94 -1.55
C LEU A 471 -18.31 -17.41 -1.98
N LEU A 472 -17.26 -17.98 -2.58
CA LEU A 472 -17.21 -19.40 -2.98
C LEU A 472 -17.51 -20.33 -1.79
N HIS A 473 -16.86 -20.11 -0.63
CA HIS A 473 -17.14 -20.89 0.58
C HIS A 473 -18.60 -20.74 1.07
N THR A 474 -19.17 -19.54 0.91
CA THR A 474 -20.56 -19.24 1.32
C THR A 474 -21.60 -19.86 0.38
N MET A 475 -21.23 -20.11 -0.89
CA MET A 475 -22.04 -20.84 -1.88
C MET A 475 -21.87 -22.36 -1.79
N GLY A 476 -20.90 -22.86 -1.02
CA GLY A 476 -20.58 -24.29 -0.89
C GLY A 476 -19.50 -24.81 -1.84
N GLU A 477 -18.90 -23.93 -2.65
CA GLU A 477 -17.81 -24.25 -3.59
C GLU A 477 -16.47 -24.34 -2.83
N PHE A 478 -16.36 -25.30 -1.92
CA PHE A 478 -15.29 -25.36 -0.91
C PHE A 478 -13.89 -25.53 -1.52
N ASP A 479 -13.73 -26.43 -2.50
CA ASP A 479 -12.43 -26.73 -3.12
C ASP A 479 -11.91 -25.52 -3.91
N ALA A 480 -12.81 -24.82 -4.63
CA ALA A 480 -12.50 -23.58 -5.33
C ALA A 480 -12.16 -22.46 -4.33
N ALA A 481 -12.91 -22.34 -3.23
CA ALA A 481 -12.63 -21.37 -2.17
C ALA A 481 -11.25 -21.57 -1.53
N GLU A 482 -10.84 -22.82 -1.30
CA GLU A 482 -9.52 -23.15 -0.79
C GLU A 482 -8.43 -22.81 -1.82
N ALA A 483 -8.59 -23.23 -3.08
CA ALA A 483 -7.64 -22.95 -4.15
C ALA A 483 -7.41 -21.43 -4.33
N THR A 484 -8.47 -20.62 -4.38
CA THR A 484 -8.38 -19.15 -4.45
C THR A 484 -7.64 -18.57 -3.23
N MET A 485 -7.86 -19.09 -2.02
CA MET A 485 -7.18 -18.61 -0.82
C MET A 485 -5.69 -19.02 -0.77
N ARG A 486 -5.35 -20.23 -1.24
CA ARG A 486 -3.95 -20.66 -1.38
C ARG A 486 -3.21 -19.78 -2.41
N SER A 487 -3.88 -19.34 -3.48
CA SER A 487 -3.33 -18.34 -4.41
C SER A 487 -3.13 -16.97 -3.77
N ALA A 488 -4.07 -16.48 -2.95
CA ALA A 488 -3.90 -15.23 -2.20
C ALA A 488 -2.69 -15.28 -1.25
N LEU A 489 -2.55 -16.39 -0.51
CA LEU A 489 -1.44 -16.63 0.40
C LEU A 489 -0.09 -16.80 -0.33
N ALA A 490 -0.09 -17.28 -1.59
CA ALA A 490 1.13 -17.36 -2.41
C ALA A 490 1.65 -15.98 -2.85
N LEU A 491 0.78 -14.96 -2.92
CA LEU A 491 1.15 -13.58 -3.27
C LEU A 491 1.68 -12.80 -2.06
N ASN A 492 1.20 -13.10 -0.84
CA ASN A 492 1.80 -12.62 0.40
C ASN A 492 1.76 -13.70 1.50
N PRO A 493 2.81 -14.53 1.63
CA PRO A 493 2.92 -15.56 2.66
C PRO A 493 2.96 -15.04 4.11
N ASN A 494 3.08 -13.72 4.28
CA ASN A 494 3.21 -13.04 5.56
C ASN A 494 1.90 -12.37 6.02
N ASP A 495 0.85 -12.33 5.20
CA ASP A 495 -0.44 -11.76 5.59
C ASP A 495 -1.18 -12.63 6.65
N PRO A 496 -1.39 -12.13 7.88
CA PRO A 496 -2.13 -12.85 8.91
C PRO A 496 -3.61 -13.05 8.58
N GLU A 497 -4.23 -12.19 7.77
CA GLU A 497 -5.64 -12.35 7.40
C GLU A 497 -5.81 -13.51 6.42
N SER A 498 -4.98 -13.63 5.38
CA SER A 498 -4.96 -14.78 4.45
C SER A 498 -4.68 -16.10 5.18
N LEU A 499 -3.73 -16.10 6.13
CA LEU A 499 -3.44 -17.26 6.98
C LEU A 499 -4.66 -17.65 7.84
N HIS A 500 -5.30 -16.70 8.52
CA HIS A 500 -6.53 -16.98 9.28
C HIS A 500 -7.66 -17.46 8.39
N GLN A 501 -7.85 -16.84 7.22
CA GLN A 501 -8.93 -17.14 6.30
C GLN A 501 -8.78 -18.51 5.62
N LEU A 502 -7.56 -18.95 5.29
CA LEU A 502 -7.29 -20.32 4.86
C LEU A 502 -7.55 -21.31 6.00
N GLY A 503 -6.93 -21.07 7.16
CA GLY A 503 -7.02 -21.95 8.31
C GLY A 503 -8.45 -22.14 8.82
N TRP A 504 -9.24 -21.08 8.83
CA TRP A 504 -10.65 -21.13 9.19
C TRP A 504 -11.45 -22.01 8.22
N ARG A 505 -11.28 -21.84 6.90
CA ARG A 505 -12.00 -22.62 5.87
C ARG A 505 -11.70 -24.12 5.98
N LEU A 506 -10.42 -24.47 6.14
CA LEU A 506 -9.98 -25.86 6.36
C LEU A 506 -10.61 -26.44 7.63
N ALA A 507 -10.46 -25.74 8.75
CA ALA A 507 -10.86 -26.24 10.06
C ALA A 507 -12.38 -26.40 10.21
N VAL A 508 -13.19 -25.45 9.72
CA VAL A 508 -14.66 -25.58 9.82
C VAL A 508 -15.20 -26.73 8.98
N ARG A 509 -14.55 -27.12 7.87
CA ARG A 509 -14.99 -28.25 7.03
C ARG A 509 -14.60 -29.61 7.61
N GLY A 510 -13.56 -29.66 8.45
CA GLY A 510 -13.17 -30.85 9.21
C GLY A 510 -11.66 -31.10 9.26
N ALA A 511 -10.85 -30.38 8.47
CA ALA A 511 -9.40 -30.41 8.52
C ALA A 511 -8.85 -29.58 9.71
N LEU A 512 -9.39 -29.86 10.90
CA LEU A 512 -9.24 -29.01 12.10
C LEU A 512 -7.77 -28.77 12.46
N LYS A 513 -6.92 -29.81 12.45
CA LYS A 513 -5.50 -29.71 12.85
C LYS A 513 -4.59 -29.05 11.81
N GLU A 514 -4.96 -29.06 10.53
CA GLU A 514 -4.27 -28.27 9.49
C GLU A 514 -4.71 -26.80 9.60
N GLY A 515 -6.01 -26.57 9.70
CA GLY A 515 -6.56 -25.22 9.77
C GLY A 515 -6.16 -24.46 11.03
N THR A 516 -6.05 -25.13 12.17
CA THR A 516 -5.54 -24.52 13.42
C THR A 516 -4.07 -24.14 13.32
N GLU A 517 -3.27 -24.83 12.50
CA GLU A 517 -1.85 -24.52 12.33
C GLU A 517 -1.65 -23.23 11.51
N TYR A 518 -2.39 -23.05 10.42
CA TYR A 518 -2.45 -21.76 9.73
C TYR A 518 -2.96 -20.63 10.64
N ILE A 519 -3.87 -20.91 11.57
CA ILE A 519 -4.36 -19.95 12.57
C ILE A 519 -3.29 -19.62 13.64
N ARG A 520 -2.51 -20.60 14.12
CA ARG A 520 -1.36 -20.34 15.02
C ARG A 520 -0.35 -19.42 14.32
N GLN A 521 -0.04 -19.70 13.05
CA GLN A 521 0.83 -18.84 12.24
C GLN A 521 0.27 -17.42 12.02
N ALA A 522 -1.04 -17.27 11.84
CA ALA A 522 -1.70 -15.97 11.77
C ALA A 522 -1.56 -15.18 13.09
N ILE A 523 -1.74 -15.85 14.23
CA ILE A 523 -1.57 -15.25 15.56
C ILE A 523 -0.11 -14.85 15.79
N LEU A 524 0.86 -15.71 15.47
CA LEU A 524 2.30 -15.44 15.62
C LEU A 524 2.79 -14.26 14.76
N ARG A 525 2.16 -14.00 13.60
CA ARG A 525 2.45 -12.83 12.74
C ARG A 525 1.64 -11.56 13.11
N SER A 526 0.86 -11.58 14.18
CA SER A 526 -0.01 -10.47 14.61
C SER A 526 0.41 -9.86 15.95
N ILE A 527 0.67 -8.54 15.99
CA ILE A 527 0.81 -7.79 17.27
C ILE A 527 -0.51 -7.80 18.05
N ASP A 528 -1.62 -7.57 17.36
CA ASP A 528 -2.96 -7.36 17.92
C ASP A 528 -3.96 -8.29 17.21
N PRO A 529 -3.86 -9.63 17.36
CA PRO A 529 -4.70 -10.59 16.64
C PRO A 529 -6.19 -10.41 16.99
N PRO A 530 -7.10 -10.31 15.99
CA PRO A 530 -8.53 -10.27 16.25
C PRO A 530 -9.00 -11.47 17.08
N GLY A 531 -9.91 -11.27 18.04
CA GLY A 531 -10.39 -12.36 18.90
C GLY A 531 -11.00 -13.54 18.12
N ARG A 532 -11.54 -13.31 16.92
CA ARG A 532 -12.02 -14.37 16.00
C ARG A 532 -10.94 -15.38 15.58
N TYR A 533 -9.65 -15.06 15.72
CA TYR A 533 -8.55 -16.00 15.45
C TYR A 533 -8.56 -17.15 16.46
N HIS A 534 -8.93 -16.88 17.72
CA HIS A 534 -8.83 -17.84 18.82
C HIS A 534 -9.99 -18.84 18.89
N ASN A 535 -11.12 -18.56 18.21
CA ASN A 535 -12.30 -19.43 18.16
C ASN A 535 -11.96 -20.89 17.84
N LEU A 536 -11.21 -21.15 16.77
CA LEU A 536 -10.96 -22.53 16.34
C LEU A 536 -9.83 -23.24 17.11
N LEU A 537 -9.01 -22.50 17.87
CA LEU A 537 -8.09 -23.10 18.85
C LEU A 537 -8.86 -23.63 20.07
N ALA A 538 -9.88 -22.89 20.54
CA ALA A 538 -10.80 -23.39 21.55
C ALA A 538 -11.65 -24.57 21.02
N VAL A 539 -12.07 -24.55 19.76
CA VAL A 539 -12.75 -25.73 19.15
C VAL A 539 -11.81 -26.93 19.00
N GLU A 540 -10.53 -26.74 18.69
CA GLU A 540 -9.55 -27.84 18.71
C GLU A 540 -9.39 -28.45 20.11
N ALA A 541 -9.20 -27.61 21.12
CA ALA A 541 -9.12 -28.04 22.52
C ALA A 541 -10.38 -28.81 22.96
N LEU A 542 -11.57 -28.30 22.60
CA LEU A 542 -12.86 -28.95 22.83
C LEU A 542 -12.95 -30.34 22.16
N MET A 543 -12.54 -30.44 20.88
CA MET A 543 -12.62 -31.67 20.09
C MET A 543 -11.55 -32.71 20.47
N ASP A 544 -10.46 -32.28 21.13
CA ASP A 544 -9.45 -33.14 21.77
C ASP A 544 -9.77 -33.43 23.27
N HIS A 545 -10.87 -32.89 23.81
CA HIS A 545 -11.24 -32.93 25.25
C HIS A 545 -10.21 -32.30 26.22
N ARG A 546 -9.41 -31.34 25.74
CA ARG A 546 -8.41 -30.57 26.51
C ARG A 546 -9.04 -29.29 27.08
N TYR A 547 -9.96 -29.42 28.02
CA TYR A 547 -10.79 -28.30 28.48
C TYR A 547 -10.01 -27.18 29.18
N ASP A 548 -8.90 -27.47 29.87
CA ASP A 548 -8.07 -26.43 30.49
C ASP A 548 -7.32 -25.59 29.44
N ASP A 549 -6.80 -26.23 28.38
CA ASP A 549 -6.20 -25.54 27.22
C ASP A 549 -7.22 -24.64 26.48
N MET A 550 -8.52 -24.95 26.60
CA MET A 550 -9.61 -24.21 25.95
C MET A 550 -9.85 -22.84 26.58
N LEU A 551 -9.58 -22.68 27.89
CA LEU A 551 -9.90 -21.47 28.67
C LEU A 551 -9.25 -20.21 28.07
N GLY A 552 -7.96 -20.27 27.72
CA GLY A 552 -7.21 -19.13 27.18
C GLY A 552 -7.80 -18.61 25.86
N PRO A 553 -7.84 -19.43 24.79
CA PRO A 553 -8.38 -19.01 23.50
C PRO A 553 -9.87 -18.63 23.56
N ALA A 554 -10.68 -19.31 24.38
CA ALA A 554 -12.08 -18.96 24.58
C ALA A 554 -12.23 -17.57 25.23
N THR A 555 -11.48 -17.30 26.30
CA THR A 555 -11.48 -15.99 27.00
C THR A 555 -11.06 -14.86 26.07
N ILE A 556 -10.00 -15.04 25.28
CA ILE A 556 -9.54 -14.02 24.32
C ILE A 556 -10.61 -13.73 23.26
N SER A 557 -11.36 -14.74 22.80
CA SER A 557 -12.42 -14.54 21.81
C SER A 557 -13.69 -13.90 22.41
N ALA A 558 -14.09 -14.32 23.62
CA ALA A 558 -15.22 -13.75 24.36
C ALA A 558 -15.00 -12.26 24.70
N ASN A 559 -13.80 -11.90 25.18
CA ASN A 559 -13.42 -10.51 25.50
C ASN A 559 -13.36 -9.60 24.26
N ALA A 560 -13.34 -10.17 23.05
CA ALA A 560 -13.48 -9.45 21.78
C ALA A 560 -14.94 -9.40 21.27
N HIS A 561 -15.92 -9.72 22.12
CA HIS A 561 -17.35 -9.79 21.82
C HIS A 561 -17.72 -10.82 20.73
N SER A 562 -16.93 -11.89 20.56
CA SER A 562 -17.29 -12.98 19.66
C SER A 562 -18.46 -13.77 20.24
N VAL A 563 -19.60 -13.82 19.54
CA VAL A 563 -20.76 -14.64 19.97
C VAL A 563 -20.44 -16.13 20.04
N VAL A 564 -19.54 -16.62 19.18
CA VAL A 564 -19.01 -17.99 19.26
C VAL A 564 -18.04 -18.11 20.45
N GLY A 565 -17.22 -17.08 20.70
CA GLY A 565 -16.33 -17.01 21.87
C GLY A 565 -17.06 -17.07 23.20
N LEU A 566 -18.21 -16.40 23.34
CA LEU A 566 -19.05 -16.47 24.55
C LEU A 566 -19.56 -17.90 24.82
N ALA A 567 -20.05 -18.59 23.79
CA ALA A 567 -20.45 -20.00 23.90
C ALA A 567 -19.26 -20.90 24.29
N LEU A 568 -18.09 -20.69 23.68
CA LEU A 568 -16.87 -21.45 23.99
C LEU A 568 -16.34 -21.15 25.40
N LEU A 569 -16.50 -19.92 25.92
CA LEU A 569 -16.10 -19.54 27.28
C LEU A 569 -16.98 -20.22 28.34
N ALA A 570 -18.29 -20.32 28.09
CA ALA A 570 -19.21 -21.07 28.94
C ALA A 570 -18.86 -22.57 28.96
N ILE A 571 -18.62 -23.18 27.79
CA ILE A 571 -18.19 -24.58 27.68
C ILE A 571 -16.90 -24.83 28.47
N ALA A 572 -15.88 -23.98 28.26
CA ALA A 572 -14.58 -24.13 28.92
C ALA A 572 -14.71 -24.04 30.45
N ASN A 573 -15.43 -23.05 30.98
CA ASN A 573 -15.64 -22.89 32.43
C ASN A 573 -16.56 -23.96 33.05
N ASN A 574 -17.34 -24.69 32.25
CA ASN A 574 -18.18 -25.79 32.73
C ASN A 574 -17.45 -27.14 32.78
N ARG A 575 -16.28 -27.26 32.13
CA ARG A 575 -15.56 -28.53 31.93
C ARG A 575 -14.10 -28.52 32.41
N ALA A 576 -13.44 -27.37 32.46
CA ALA A 576 -12.08 -27.22 32.98
C ALA A 576 -12.02 -27.40 34.51
N ALA A 577 -10.88 -27.85 35.03
CA ALA A 577 -10.70 -28.13 36.46
C ALA A 577 -10.77 -26.86 37.33
N ASP A 578 -10.21 -25.76 36.84
CA ASP A 578 -10.25 -24.43 37.46
C ASP A 578 -11.42 -23.55 36.92
N GLY A 579 -12.45 -24.17 36.33
CA GLY A 579 -13.60 -23.49 35.72
C GLY A 579 -14.50 -22.78 36.75
N SER A 580 -15.04 -21.61 36.37
CA SER A 580 -15.92 -20.81 37.25
C SER A 580 -17.39 -20.84 36.80
N PRO A 581 -18.32 -21.41 37.62
CA PRO A 581 -19.76 -21.38 37.34
C PRO A 581 -20.37 -19.97 37.23
N VAL A 582 -19.71 -18.96 37.82
CA VAL A 582 -20.10 -17.55 37.65
C VAL A 582 -19.83 -17.11 36.21
N ILE A 583 -18.64 -17.41 35.66
CA ILE A 583 -18.28 -17.09 34.28
C ILE A 583 -19.14 -17.87 33.28
N VAL A 584 -19.51 -19.12 33.59
CA VAL A 584 -20.51 -19.86 32.78
C VAL A 584 -21.83 -19.08 32.69
N SER A 585 -22.35 -18.65 33.84
CA SER A 585 -23.62 -17.92 33.93
C SER A 585 -23.58 -16.58 33.21
N GLU A 586 -22.50 -15.80 33.41
CA GLU A 586 -22.26 -14.51 32.77
C GLU A 586 -22.10 -14.65 31.24
N ALA A 587 -21.37 -15.66 30.77
CA ALA A 587 -21.13 -15.87 29.33
C ALA A 587 -22.39 -16.34 28.59
N ILE A 588 -23.23 -17.20 29.21
CA ILE A 588 -24.52 -17.61 28.64
C ILE A 588 -25.51 -16.44 28.61
N GLU A 589 -25.57 -15.61 29.66
CA GLU A 589 -26.45 -14.46 29.70
C GLU A 589 -26.01 -13.37 28.70
N ALA A 590 -24.71 -13.06 28.63
CA ALA A 590 -24.16 -12.16 27.62
C ALA A 590 -24.44 -12.66 26.19
N LEU A 591 -24.36 -13.98 25.94
CA LEU A 591 -24.72 -14.57 24.64
C LEU A 591 -26.20 -14.33 24.33
N LYS A 592 -27.11 -14.61 25.27
CA LYS A 592 -28.56 -14.38 25.12
C LYS A 592 -28.86 -12.92 24.79
N GLN A 593 -28.24 -11.97 25.51
CA GLN A 593 -28.42 -10.54 25.30
C GLN A 593 -28.00 -10.04 23.91
N THR A 594 -27.15 -10.78 23.18
CA THR A 594 -26.81 -10.43 21.77
C THR A 594 -28.00 -10.60 20.82
N GLY A 595 -28.99 -11.42 21.16
CA GLY A 595 -30.18 -11.70 20.33
C GLY A 595 -29.89 -12.39 18.98
N THR A 596 -28.64 -12.79 18.72
CA THR A 596 -28.15 -13.30 17.43
C THR A 596 -28.66 -14.72 17.10
N PRO A 597 -28.52 -15.19 15.84
CA PRO A 597 -28.84 -16.58 15.51
C PRO A 597 -27.95 -17.59 16.26
N MET A 598 -26.71 -17.20 16.63
CA MET A 598 -25.86 -18.04 17.49
C MET A 598 -26.45 -18.21 18.91
N ALA A 599 -27.13 -17.20 19.44
CA ALA A 599 -27.77 -17.28 20.75
C ALA A 599 -29.08 -18.09 20.75
N LYS A 600 -29.87 -17.99 19.65
CA LYS A 600 -31.21 -18.59 19.54
C LYS A 600 -31.22 -19.97 18.87
N THR A 601 -30.46 -20.13 17.79
CA THR A 601 -30.45 -21.32 16.93
C THR A 601 -29.01 -21.73 16.54
N PRO A 602 -28.12 -21.99 17.53
CA PRO A 602 -26.69 -22.16 17.30
C PRO A 602 -26.34 -23.24 16.26
N LEU A 603 -27.07 -24.36 16.20
CA LEU A 603 -26.84 -25.40 15.20
C LEU A 603 -27.03 -24.86 13.77
N THR A 604 -28.16 -24.17 13.53
CA THR A 604 -28.49 -23.56 12.24
C THR A 604 -27.49 -22.45 11.88
N TYR A 605 -27.09 -21.63 12.86
CA TYR A 605 -26.06 -20.60 12.66
C TYR A 605 -24.73 -21.21 12.20
N LEU A 606 -24.20 -22.19 12.94
CA LEU A 606 -22.93 -22.86 12.64
C LEU A 606 -22.99 -23.58 11.28
N GLN A 607 -24.07 -24.32 10.99
CA GLN A 607 -24.26 -24.98 9.69
C GLN A 607 -24.34 -23.98 8.53
N SER A 608 -25.00 -22.82 8.72
CA SER A 608 -25.06 -21.76 7.71
C SER A 608 -23.72 -21.04 7.46
N HIS A 609 -22.73 -21.28 8.32
CA HIS A 609 -21.33 -20.87 8.18
C HIS A 609 -20.43 -22.04 7.70
N GLY A 610 -21.02 -23.12 7.18
CA GLY A 610 -20.28 -24.27 6.63
C GLY A 610 -19.64 -25.19 7.67
N VAL A 611 -19.89 -25.00 8.96
CA VAL A 611 -19.28 -25.80 10.03
C VAL A 611 -19.73 -27.26 9.95
N ASN A 612 -18.76 -28.17 10.00
CA ASN A 612 -18.94 -29.61 9.95
C ASN A 612 -19.92 -30.09 11.04
N GLN A 613 -20.85 -30.98 10.66
CA GLN A 613 -21.91 -31.48 11.54
C GLN A 613 -21.39 -32.03 12.88
N LYS A 614 -20.22 -32.68 12.91
CA LYS A 614 -19.62 -33.16 14.16
C LYS A 614 -19.22 -32.00 15.08
N ILE A 615 -18.52 -31.01 14.53
CA ILE A 615 -18.07 -29.82 15.29
C ILE A 615 -19.27 -29.02 15.79
N ALA A 616 -20.24 -28.74 14.92
CA ALA A 616 -21.44 -27.99 15.29
C ALA A 616 -22.29 -28.73 16.33
N GLY A 617 -22.44 -30.06 16.20
CA GLY A 617 -23.14 -30.89 17.17
C GLY A 617 -22.46 -30.92 18.54
N THR A 618 -21.13 -31.07 18.59
CA THR A 618 -20.37 -31.03 19.85
C THR A 618 -20.49 -29.67 20.54
N ILE A 619 -20.35 -28.55 19.82
CA ILE A 619 -20.51 -27.21 20.41
C ILE A 619 -21.91 -27.05 21.02
N VAL A 620 -22.97 -27.41 20.30
CA VAL A 620 -24.35 -27.26 20.78
C VAL A 620 -24.66 -28.19 21.97
N SER A 621 -24.15 -29.43 21.95
CA SER A 621 -24.30 -30.36 23.08
C SER A 621 -23.62 -29.83 24.34
N GLU A 622 -22.41 -29.30 24.21
CA GLU A 622 -21.65 -28.78 25.36
C GLU A 622 -22.19 -27.42 25.84
N MET A 623 -22.82 -26.61 24.96
CA MET A 623 -23.61 -25.44 25.36
C MET A 623 -24.78 -25.83 26.27
N ILE A 624 -25.52 -26.90 25.95
CA ILE A 624 -26.64 -27.39 26.76
C ILE A 624 -26.15 -27.87 28.13
N GLU A 625 -25.05 -28.62 28.16
CA GLU A 625 -24.37 -29.05 29.40
C GLU A 625 -23.87 -27.86 30.24
N ALA A 626 -23.58 -26.72 29.61
CA ALA A 626 -23.21 -25.45 30.24
C ALA A 626 -24.42 -24.54 30.57
N GLY A 627 -25.65 -25.05 30.53
CA GLY A 627 -26.86 -24.33 30.94
C GLY A 627 -27.48 -23.42 29.88
N TRP A 628 -27.07 -23.52 28.61
CA TRP A 628 -27.85 -22.96 27.50
C TRP A 628 -29.12 -23.78 27.27
N SER A 629 -30.23 -23.10 27.01
CA SER A 629 -31.51 -23.70 26.66
C SER A 629 -32.03 -23.06 25.37
N PRO A 630 -32.60 -23.83 24.41
CA PRO A 630 -33.34 -23.24 23.31
C PRO A 630 -34.56 -22.49 23.85
N ASP A 631 -34.89 -21.34 23.25
CA ASP A 631 -36.14 -20.63 23.56
C ASP A 631 -37.34 -21.47 23.11
N GLU A 632 -38.11 -22.02 24.04
CA GLU A 632 -39.31 -22.83 23.73
C GLU A 632 -40.31 -22.05 22.85
N SER A 633 -40.39 -20.73 23.02
CA SER A 633 -41.21 -19.81 22.20
C SER A 633 -40.78 -19.70 20.74
N ALA A 634 -39.56 -20.11 20.38
CA ALA A 634 -39.05 -20.16 19.01
C ALA A 634 -39.29 -21.51 18.32
N SER A 635 -40.00 -22.44 18.97
CA SER A 635 -40.23 -23.81 18.46
C SER A 635 -41.63 -24.05 17.84
N ALA A 636 -42.47 -23.03 17.77
CA ALA A 636 -43.73 -23.07 17.02
C ALA A 636 -43.48 -22.78 15.52
N PRO A 637 -44.00 -23.62 14.59
CA PRO A 637 -43.77 -23.49 13.14
C PRO A 637 -44.65 -22.43 12.45
#